data_AF-A0AAV2Q6Z2-F1
#
_entry.id   AF-A0AAV2Q6Z2-F1
#
_cell.length_a   1.000
_cell.length_b   1.000
_cell.length_c   1.000
_cell.angle_alpha   90.00
_cell.angle_beta   90.00
_cell.angle_gamma   90.00
#
_symmetry.space_group_name_H-M   'P 1'
#
loop_
_entity.id
_entity.type
_entity.pdbx_description
1 polymer ?
#
loop_
_entity_poly.entity_id
_entity_poly.type
_entity_poly.pdbx_seq_one_letter_code
_entity_poly.pdbx_strand_id
1 'polypeptide(L)'
;MWSPAPIIVLLLFSISQECNSVAVYEFQKVSPQSDSFLMYSGNLRRVEPFKEVSFCVRLRFSYLWEVSGFLQLRDNSTGQNKVMLEAAANINHIRVHVGEFRRYHFFRDNKRLESLSWHHICLTYQNGTMSSYLDGRLQDVHHGGFLQPISPTSLKIGAYDKEQSYSGNITQINIWSHALTAKEVEGLSNCVFDREGDVAAWRGPWTLHGDVSRFDLPTTKFCRDPEKDKIVVFPDVSYKNADHMCRGIGGKLYTPTNQDQYNVFRQRVKDYLGGKIQKCYPFWVGISDENEESVWVERGGKTPFDAFWAKNEPDGQTVQNCATIGPNGGGIEDAPCFHKKCAACLVPADVVWSLFGTCERLPSNTQLRAFQEEPGKLYFRGYTNYEIRKSGENWNWIDWRKNKTVAHHKSKGGSIPFGRKKWVLDEDYCTNKSGDEVDLLLTHCKKGSFSCDDATCINIQQRCDLKLDCLDKSDEKDCKQIRIPPFYRRDIPPTANSDTPLPVTMHVTIDKVDVDTRTMLMFVNFNLNMTWRDPRLQFINLNNDFTFNRMKQEYVNNIWTPKVDFTNTEGNHITQLDDQATMMVTRLGESILGDYTLPEEVELFEGTHSSVHLDRKYSITFQCQFSLKRFPFDEQECSMVLTMLSASHRLVVFDEKTSNVTFIGNGELVEYTVTKMMPTFSTQGDFSTMHVRVYLDRLWGHILLNVYVPSMLLLFISYLTLYFKTSLFPVRILAALTILLVMCTLFSQVSSMLPKSSYVKLVDVWLLCCICIVLLIIIFHTIIDRLQEEDNSETIKNSLKKMLGKDIISTEGIGSTEQTEQSNRNRDRLPSLNEAESWPPFQILVFTARFTVATTLAIFNIAYWTVAIYRPEFSA
;
A
#
# COMPACT_ATOMS: atom_id res chain seq x y z
N MET A 1 -5.65 32.70 73.77
CA MET A 1 -5.58 31.29 73.32
C MET A 1 -4.42 31.23 72.32
N TRP A 2 -3.24 30.68 72.61
CA TRP A 2 -2.89 29.33 73.11
C TRP A 2 -3.26 28.20 72.15
N SER A 3 -2.41 27.95 71.14
CA SER A 3 -1.47 26.82 71.16
C SER A 3 -0.55 26.84 69.90
N PRO A 4 0.77 26.58 69.99
CA PRO A 4 1.65 26.44 68.82
C PRO A 4 1.63 25.02 68.22
N ALA A 5 2.05 24.89 66.96
CA ALA A 5 2.17 23.60 66.29
C ALA A 5 3.47 22.84 66.69
N PRO A 6 3.44 21.50 66.83
CA PRO A 6 4.64 20.71 67.06
C PRO A 6 5.40 20.46 65.74
N ILE A 7 6.71 20.73 65.75
CA ILE A 7 7.61 20.34 64.67
C ILE A 7 7.84 18.83 64.77
N ILE A 8 7.31 18.05 63.82
CA ILE A 8 7.62 16.62 63.72
C ILE A 8 9.00 16.47 63.09
N VAL A 9 9.97 16.04 63.90
CA VAL A 9 11.32 15.69 63.44
C VAL A 9 11.20 14.45 62.55
N LEU A 10 11.48 14.62 61.25
CA LEU A 10 11.69 13.51 60.32
C LEU A 10 13.01 12.81 60.63
N LEU A 11 13.01 11.99 61.68
CA LEU A 11 14.03 10.97 61.89
C LEU A 11 13.93 9.97 60.75
N LEU A 12 14.82 10.12 59.77
CA LEU A 12 15.08 9.12 58.75
C LEU A 12 15.52 7.83 59.44
N PHE A 13 14.58 6.90 59.60
CA PHE A 13 14.89 5.52 59.93
C PHE A 13 15.66 4.91 58.76
N SER A 14 16.99 5.05 58.81
CA SER A 14 17.90 4.18 58.10
C SER A 14 17.75 2.78 58.69
N ILE A 15 16.77 2.04 58.17
CA ILE A 15 16.59 0.63 58.47
C ILE A 15 17.84 -0.06 57.92
N SER A 16 18.74 -0.45 58.82
CA SER A 16 19.86 -1.32 58.50
C SER A 16 19.28 -2.65 57.99
N GLN A 17 19.24 -2.79 56.66
CA GLN A 17 18.74 -3.99 56.00
C GLN A 17 19.72 -5.14 56.25
N GLU A 18 19.51 -5.86 57.35
CA GLU A 18 20.32 -7.01 57.72
C GLU A 18 20.41 -7.97 56.54
N CYS A 19 21.63 -8.37 56.18
CA CYS A 19 21.92 -9.21 55.03
C CYS A 19 21.55 -10.67 55.31
N ASN A 20 20.25 -10.93 55.48
CA ASN A 20 19.68 -12.26 55.55
C ASN A 20 20.04 -13.02 54.27
N SER A 21 20.93 -14.00 54.40
CA SER A 21 21.26 -14.96 53.37
C SER A 21 20.20 -16.06 53.33
N VAL A 22 19.79 -16.45 52.13
CA VAL A 22 18.75 -17.46 51.89
C VAL A 22 19.35 -18.64 51.14
N ALA A 23 19.03 -19.85 51.61
CA ALA A 23 19.44 -21.08 50.96
C ALA A 23 18.85 -21.20 49.55
N VAL A 24 19.74 -21.44 48.59
CA VAL A 24 19.43 -21.76 47.20
C VAL A 24 19.89 -23.18 46.94
N TYR A 25 19.06 -23.96 46.25
CA TYR A 25 19.46 -25.26 45.72
C TYR A 25 19.56 -25.19 44.20
N GLU A 26 20.65 -25.70 43.65
CA GLU A 26 20.92 -25.79 42.21
C GLU A 26 20.86 -27.25 41.77
N PHE A 27 19.99 -27.53 40.81
CA PHE A 27 19.67 -28.85 40.29
C PHE A 27 20.26 -29.01 38.89
N GLN A 28 20.94 -30.13 38.63
CA GLN A 28 21.27 -30.59 37.26
C GLN A 28 22.01 -29.53 36.43
N LYS A 29 23.11 -28.97 36.97
CA LYS A 29 23.79 -27.77 36.42
C LYS A 29 24.35 -27.99 35.01
N VAL A 30 24.99 -29.14 34.79
CA VAL A 30 25.63 -29.55 33.51
C VAL A 30 25.33 -31.03 33.19
N SER A 31 24.44 -31.67 33.96
CA SER A 31 24.11 -33.08 33.85
C SER A 31 22.88 -33.29 32.95
N PRO A 32 22.80 -34.37 32.15
CA PRO A 32 21.55 -34.73 31.46
C PRO A 32 20.44 -35.09 32.45
N GLN A 33 19.20 -35.08 31.96
CA GLN A 33 17.96 -35.45 32.67
C GLN A 33 18.15 -36.58 33.69
N SER A 34 18.02 -36.22 34.97
CA SER A 34 18.15 -37.12 36.14
C SER A 34 16.97 -36.94 37.11
N ASP A 35 16.71 -37.94 37.96
CA ASP A 35 15.74 -37.80 39.07
C ASP A 35 16.44 -37.21 40.31
N SER A 36 16.92 -35.97 40.20
CA SER A 36 17.55 -35.22 41.30
C SER A 36 16.51 -34.31 41.96
N PHE A 37 16.31 -34.44 43.27
CA PHE A 37 15.22 -33.78 43.98
C PHE A 37 15.54 -33.44 45.45
N LEU A 38 14.74 -32.53 46.02
CA LEU A 38 14.61 -32.33 47.47
C LEU A 38 13.35 -33.04 47.97
N MET A 39 13.41 -33.62 49.17
CA MET A 39 12.24 -34.12 49.89
C MET A 39 12.11 -33.38 51.24
N TYR A 40 10.93 -32.80 51.50
CA TYR A 40 10.63 -32.19 52.80
C TYR A 40 10.54 -33.26 53.88
N SER A 41 11.21 -33.03 55.00
CA SER A 41 11.29 -33.98 56.14
C SER A 41 10.52 -33.50 57.37
N GLY A 42 9.80 -32.39 57.27
CA GLY A 42 8.91 -31.88 58.32
C GLY A 42 7.51 -32.50 58.25
N ASN A 43 6.74 -32.39 59.33
CA ASN A 43 5.36 -32.89 59.35
C ASN A 43 4.45 -32.02 58.45
N LEU A 44 3.90 -32.62 57.39
CA LEU A 44 2.98 -32.00 56.44
C LEU A 44 1.50 -32.14 56.83
N ARG A 45 1.17 -33.00 57.81
CA ARG A 45 -0.21 -33.25 58.25
C ARG A 45 -0.69 -32.22 59.25
N ARG A 46 -1.76 -31.50 58.91
CA ARG A 46 -2.59 -30.71 59.84
C ARG A 46 -3.73 -31.55 60.43
N VAL A 47 -4.27 -31.05 61.55
CA VAL A 47 -5.41 -31.65 62.26
C VAL A 47 -6.69 -31.58 61.42
N GLU A 48 -6.88 -30.49 60.68
CA GLU A 48 -7.99 -30.29 59.75
C GLU A 48 -7.46 -30.12 58.31
N PRO A 49 -8.14 -30.66 57.30
CA PRO A 49 -7.77 -30.47 55.90
C PRO A 49 -8.29 -29.14 55.35
N PHE A 50 -7.49 -28.50 54.50
CA PHE A 50 -7.80 -27.19 53.94
C PHE A 50 -8.46 -27.26 52.56
N LYS A 51 -9.23 -26.20 52.23
CA LYS A 51 -9.92 -25.99 50.94
C LYS A 51 -9.35 -24.82 50.13
N GLU A 52 -8.61 -23.93 50.77
CA GLU A 52 -7.83 -22.88 50.12
C GLU A 52 -6.35 -23.25 50.16
N VAL A 53 -5.58 -22.84 49.16
CA VAL A 53 -4.13 -23.06 49.15
C VAL A 53 -3.44 -21.93 48.41
N SER A 54 -2.28 -21.54 48.92
CA SER A 54 -1.31 -20.74 48.16
C SER A 54 0.02 -21.46 48.12
N PHE A 55 0.74 -21.36 47.01
CA PHE A 55 2.18 -21.61 47.01
C PHE A 55 2.91 -20.50 46.26
N CYS A 56 4.11 -20.18 46.74
CA CYS A 56 5.04 -19.27 46.09
C CYS A 56 6.39 -19.94 45.96
N VAL A 57 7.14 -19.56 44.92
CA VAL A 57 8.48 -20.06 44.61
C VAL A 57 9.29 -18.99 43.89
N ARG A 58 10.60 -18.94 44.15
CA ARG A 58 11.55 -18.28 43.26
C ARG A 58 12.29 -19.33 42.41
N LEU A 59 12.13 -19.23 41.10
CA LEU A 59 12.79 -20.08 40.10
C LEU A 59 13.81 -19.25 39.31
N ARG A 60 14.97 -19.85 39.02
CA ARG A 60 15.97 -19.37 38.06
C ARG A 60 16.48 -20.56 37.27
N PHE A 61 15.78 -20.89 36.18
CA PHE A 61 16.09 -22.08 35.40
C PHE A 61 17.38 -21.89 34.60
N SER A 62 18.10 -22.99 34.39
CA SER A 62 19.16 -23.08 33.37
C SER A 62 18.57 -23.58 32.06
N TYR A 63 17.74 -24.62 32.13
CA TYR A 63 17.08 -25.27 31.01
C TYR A 63 15.60 -25.51 31.36
N LEU A 64 14.70 -25.39 30.38
CA LEU A 64 13.35 -25.93 30.48
C LEU A 64 13.17 -27.01 29.42
N TRP A 65 12.76 -28.21 29.85
CA TRP A 65 12.25 -29.23 28.94
C TRP A 65 10.82 -28.87 28.50
N GLU A 66 10.20 -29.69 27.65
CA GLU A 66 8.78 -29.52 27.29
C GLU A 66 7.87 -29.48 28.54
N VAL A 67 8.21 -30.27 29.56
CA VAL A 67 7.62 -30.25 30.91
C VAL A 67 8.74 -30.34 31.96
N SER A 68 9.09 -29.22 32.59
CA SER A 68 9.99 -29.22 33.75
C SER A 68 9.21 -29.17 35.06
N GLY A 69 8.99 -30.33 35.68
CA GLY A 69 8.29 -30.48 36.96
C GLY A 69 9.16 -30.04 38.13
N PHE A 70 8.77 -28.97 38.82
CA PHE A 70 9.57 -28.39 39.92
C PHE A 70 8.96 -28.59 41.31
N LEU A 71 7.65 -28.87 41.41
CA LEU A 71 6.93 -29.02 42.68
C LEU A 71 5.89 -30.15 42.58
N GLN A 72 5.95 -31.12 43.49
CA GLN A 72 5.05 -32.27 43.57
C GLN A 72 4.67 -32.57 45.04
N LEU A 73 3.37 -32.56 45.32
CA LEU A 73 2.76 -32.75 46.63
C LEU A 73 1.81 -33.95 46.56
N ARG A 74 2.01 -34.98 47.41
CA ARG A 74 1.26 -36.24 47.33
C ARG A 74 0.75 -36.77 48.67
N ASP A 75 -0.37 -37.48 48.58
CA ASP A 75 -0.88 -38.32 49.66
C ASP A 75 -0.59 -39.80 49.35
N ASN A 76 0.11 -40.46 50.26
CA ASN A 76 0.43 -41.89 50.23
C ASN A 76 -0.35 -42.68 51.31
N SER A 77 -1.23 -42.02 52.07
CA SER A 77 -1.87 -42.59 53.27
C SER A 77 -2.78 -43.79 53.03
N THR A 78 -3.30 -43.92 51.80
CA THR A 78 -4.24 -44.97 51.38
C THR A 78 -3.56 -46.10 50.60
N GLY A 79 -2.23 -46.08 50.45
CA GLY A 79 -1.48 -46.98 49.56
C GLY A 79 -1.60 -46.62 48.06
N GLN A 80 -2.63 -45.86 47.66
CA GLN A 80 -2.66 -45.20 46.36
C GLN A 80 -1.84 -43.91 46.43
N ASN A 81 -0.77 -43.85 45.64
CA ASN A 81 0.17 -42.71 45.56
C ASN A 81 -0.47 -41.55 44.78
N LYS A 82 -1.32 -40.76 45.46
CA LYS A 82 -2.23 -39.79 44.84
C LYS A 82 -1.62 -38.40 44.77
N VAL A 83 -1.64 -37.81 43.57
CA VAL A 83 -1.27 -36.41 43.35
C VAL A 83 -2.30 -35.49 44.00
N MET A 84 -1.81 -34.55 44.82
CA MET A 84 -2.62 -33.47 45.40
C MET A 84 -2.31 -32.12 44.74
N LEU A 85 -1.03 -31.81 44.51
CA LEU A 85 -0.62 -30.65 43.72
C LEU A 85 0.67 -30.97 42.94
N GLU A 86 0.68 -30.68 41.64
CA GLU A 86 1.85 -30.75 40.77
C GLU A 86 1.95 -29.45 39.96
N ALA A 87 3.10 -28.76 40.03
CA ALA A 87 3.38 -27.57 39.22
C ALA A 87 4.67 -27.74 38.39
N ALA A 88 4.58 -27.39 37.11
CA ALA A 88 5.65 -27.51 36.12
C ALA A 88 5.78 -26.20 35.31
N ALA A 89 7.02 -25.80 35.05
CA ALA A 89 7.34 -24.56 34.36
C ALA A 89 7.50 -24.78 32.85
N ASN A 90 7.03 -23.81 32.07
CA ASN A 90 7.29 -23.64 30.65
C ASN A 90 7.52 -22.14 30.37
N ILE A 91 8.15 -21.79 29.25
CA ILE A 91 8.54 -20.41 28.93
C ILE A 91 7.32 -19.47 28.86
N ASN A 92 6.20 -19.95 28.31
CA ASN A 92 4.99 -19.14 28.06
C ASN A 92 3.85 -19.37 29.07
N HIS A 93 3.95 -20.39 29.92
CA HIS A 93 2.88 -20.78 30.83
C HIS A 93 3.38 -21.60 32.04
N ILE A 94 2.54 -21.72 33.07
CA ILE A 94 2.74 -22.68 34.17
C ILE A 94 1.67 -23.76 34.06
N ARG A 95 2.07 -25.02 33.96
CA ARG A 95 1.16 -26.16 34.05
C ARG A 95 0.94 -26.47 35.52
N VAL A 96 -0.32 -26.50 35.95
CA VAL A 96 -0.70 -26.78 37.34
C VAL A 96 -1.75 -27.89 37.35
N HIS A 97 -1.63 -28.80 38.30
CA HIS A 97 -2.46 -29.98 38.46
C HIS A 97 -2.84 -30.10 39.93
N VAL A 98 -4.10 -29.81 40.30
CA VAL A 98 -4.59 -29.88 41.68
C VAL A 98 -5.66 -30.95 41.78
N GLY A 99 -5.31 -32.08 42.40
CA GLY A 99 -6.14 -33.29 42.42
C GLY A 99 -6.45 -33.80 41.02
N GLU A 100 -7.70 -33.60 40.56
CA GLU A 100 -8.16 -33.97 39.21
C GLU A 100 -8.12 -32.78 38.22
N PHE A 101 -7.87 -31.56 38.71
CA PHE A 101 -7.96 -30.32 37.93
C PHE A 101 -6.61 -29.94 37.32
N ARG A 102 -6.40 -30.27 36.03
CA ARG A 102 -5.21 -29.91 35.25
C ARG A 102 -5.46 -28.69 34.36
N ARG A 103 -4.64 -27.64 34.50
CA ARG A 103 -4.69 -26.40 33.70
C ARG A 103 -3.31 -25.91 33.26
N TYR A 104 -3.32 -24.97 32.33
CA TYR A 104 -2.18 -24.19 31.87
C TYR A 104 -2.51 -22.72 32.09
N HIS A 105 -1.72 -22.04 32.92
CA HIS A 105 -1.85 -20.59 33.16
C HIS A 105 -0.87 -19.86 32.28
N PHE A 106 -1.38 -19.19 31.25
CA PHE A 106 -0.56 -18.44 30.29
C PHE A 106 -0.23 -17.05 30.84
N PHE A 107 0.98 -16.57 30.57
CA PHE A 107 1.38 -15.22 30.97
C PHE A 107 0.77 -14.16 30.06
N ARG A 108 0.42 -12.99 30.62
CA ARG A 108 -0.13 -11.84 29.87
C ARG A 108 0.98 -10.94 29.33
N ASP A 109 0.59 -9.97 28.51
CA ASP A 109 1.46 -8.90 28.00
C ASP A 109 2.71 -9.40 27.25
N ASN A 110 2.61 -10.57 26.59
CA ASN A 110 3.72 -11.30 25.95
C ASN A 110 4.90 -11.64 26.90
N LYS A 111 4.70 -11.61 28.22
CA LYS A 111 5.71 -12.02 29.20
C LYS A 111 6.07 -13.50 29.06
N ARG A 112 7.31 -13.81 29.43
CA ARG A 112 7.88 -15.16 29.40
C ARG A 112 8.82 -15.34 30.60
N LEU A 113 9.07 -16.58 31.01
CA LEU A 113 10.16 -16.88 31.94
C LEU A 113 11.50 -16.71 31.21
N GLU A 114 12.45 -16.03 31.83
CA GLU A 114 13.76 -15.71 31.28
C GLU A 114 14.86 -16.67 31.77
N SER A 115 15.67 -17.24 30.86
CA SER A 115 16.77 -18.12 31.26
C SER A 115 17.81 -17.37 32.10
N LEU A 116 18.25 -18.00 33.19
CA LEU A 116 19.22 -17.49 34.17
C LEU A 116 18.84 -16.19 34.89
N SER A 117 17.59 -15.71 34.78
CA SER A 117 17.00 -14.67 35.65
C SER A 117 16.22 -15.29 36.81
N TRP A 118 16.05 -14.55 37.92
CA TRP A 118 15.13 -14.95 38.99
C TRP A 118 13.70 -14.47 38.68
N HIS A 119 12.74 -15.38 38.76
CA HIS A 119 11.31 -15.09 38.71
C HIS A 119 10.60 -15.53 39.98
N HIS A 120 9.68 -14.70 40.47
CA HIS A 120 8.83 -14.99 41.61
C HIS A 120 7.43 -15.39 41.13
N ILE A 121 7.12 -16.68 41.27
CA ILE A 121 5.87 -17.29 40.85
C ILE A 121 5.02 -17.55 42.10
N CYS A 122 3.76 -17.14 42.07
CA CYS A 122 2.77 -17.55 43.07
C CYS A 122 1.49 -18.02 42.39
N LEU A 123 0.83 -18.99 43.00
CA LEU A 123 -0.52 -19.42 42.67
C LEU A 123 -1.36 -19.45 43.95
N THR A 124 -2.54 -18.86 43.91
CA THR A 124 -3.49 -18.82 45.03
C THR A 124 -4.84 -19.36 44.58
N TYR A 125 -5.49 -20.15 45.43
CA TYR A 125 -6.79 -20.76 45.15
C TYR A 125 -7.76 -20.48 46.30
N GLN A 126 -8.87 -19.82 45.96
CA GLN A 126 -9.93 -19.40 46.87
C GLN A 126 -11.29 -19.64 46.23
N ASN A 127 -12.21 -20.29 46.95
CA ASN A 127 -13.63 -20.42 46.58
C ASN A 127 -13.89 -20.77 45.09
N GLY A 128 -13.16 -21.76 44.56
CA GLY A 128 -13.30 -22.19 43.17
C GLY A 128 -12.70 -21.25 42.13
N THR A 129 -11.81 -20.35 42.52
CA THR A 129 -11.06 -19.45 41.63
C THR A 129 -9.57 -19.59 41.89
N MET A 130 -8.80 -19.86 40.84
CA MET A 130 -7.34 -19.97 40.87
C MET A 130 -6.70 -18.77 40.19
N SER A 131 -5.88 -18.02 40.92
CA SER A 131 -5.15 -16.84 40.43
C SER A 131 -3.65 -17.16 40.35
N SER A 132 -3.02 -16.80 39.23
CA SER A 132 -1.58 -16.97 38.99
C SER A 132 -0.88 -15.62 38.91
N TYR A 133 0.32 -15.53 39.45
CA TYR A 133 1.12 -14.30 39.54
C TYR A 133 2.55 -14.55 39.10
N LEU A 134 3.11 -13.61 38.34
CA LEU A 134 4.52 -13.58 37.92
C LEU A 134 5.13 -12.22 38.27
N ASP A 135 6.20 -12.25 39.06
CA ASP A 135 6.97 -11.08 39.52
C ASP A 135 6.05 -10.02 40.18
N GLY A 136 5.20 -10.52 41.08
CA GLY A 136 4.21 -9.76 41.86
C GLY A 136 2.91 -9.45 41.12
N ARG A 137 2.88 -9.55 39.78
CA ARG A 137 1.71 -9.14 38.97
C ARG A 137 0.83 -10.33 38.61
N LEU A 138 -0.48 -10.17 38.79
CA LEU A 138 -1.49 -11.11 38.32
C LEU A 138 -1.33 -11.37 36.82
N GLN A 139 -1.38 -12.64 36.41
CA GLN A 139 -1.20 -13.09 35.02
C GLN A 139 -2.46 -13.77 34.49
N ASP A 140 -3.06 -14.69 35.23
CA ASP A 140 -4.25 -15.39 34.78
C ASP A 140 -5.17 -15.75 35.97
N VAL A 141 -6.47 -15.81 35.71
CA VAL A 141 -7.53 -16.10 36.68
C VAL A 141 -8.49 -17.09 36.04
N HIS A 142 -8.64 -18.26 36.67
CA HIS A 142 -9.47 -19.34 36.15
C HIS A 142 -10.49 -19.81 37.19
N HIS A 143 -11.75 -19.96 36.78
CA HIS A 143 -12.82 -20.47 37.65
C HIS A 143 -13.01 -21.98 37.44
N GLY A 144 -13.04 -22.73 38.55
CA GLY A 144 -13.18 -24.17 38.59
C GLY A 144 -13.00 -24.68 40.03
N GLY A 145 -13.95 -25.49 40.51
CA GLY A 145 -13.90 -26.05 41.86
C GLY A 145 -13.22 -27.42 41.90
N PHE A 146 -12.27 -27.59 42.83
CA PHE A 146 -11.85 -28.92 43.28
C PHE A 146 -12.62 -29.31 44.56
N LEU A 147 -13.11 -30.56 44.61
CA LEU A 147 -14.09 -31.01 45.61
C LEU A 147 -13.49 -31.76 46.82
N GLN A 148 -12.21 -32.12 46.80
CA GLN A 148 -11.63 -33.01 47.82
C GLN A 148 -10.71 -32.23 48.79
N PRO A 149 -10.72 -32.57 50.09
CA PRO A 149 -9.83 -31.97 51.09
C PRO A 149 -8.35 -32.21 50.77
N ILE A 150 -7.51 -31.18 50.88
CA ILE A 150 -6.05 -31.32 50.72
C ILE A 150 -5.44 -31.76 52.06
N SER A 151 -4.80 -32.94 52.07
CA SER A 151 -4.05 -33.46 53.22
C SER A 151 -2.78 -34.17 52.75
N PRO A 152 -1.63 -33.47 52.68
CA PRO A 152 -0.41 -34.02 52.09
C PRO A 152 0.40 -34.88 53.08
N THR A 153 1.16 -35.82 52.53
CA THR A 153 2.09 -36.69 53.28
C THR A 153 3.54 -36.60 52.79
N SER A 154 3.77 -36.14 51.57
CA SER A 154 5.09 -35.97 50.98
C SER A 154 5.13 -34.75 50.05
N LEU A 155 6.30 -34.13 49.97
CA LEU A 155 6.59 -32.93 49.18
C LEU A 155 7.96 -33.09 48.52
N LYS A 156 7.95 -33.37 47.21
CA LYS A 156 9.12 -33.53 46.32
C LYS A 156 9.29 -32.25 45.49
N ILE A 157 10.51 -31.77 45.35
CA ILE A 157 10.87 -30.57 44.59
C ILE A 157 12.04 -30.85 43.65
N GLY A 158 12.02 -30.30 42.45
CA GLY A 158 13.10 -30.39 41.45
C GLY A 158 12.95 -31.50 40.39
N ALA A 159 12.12 -32.50 40.62
CA ALA A 159 11.73 -33.49 39.60
C ALA A 159 10.40 -34.17 39.95
N TYR A 160 9.64 -34.61 38.95
CA TYR A 160 8.60 -35.61 39.14
C TYR A 160 9.20 -37.02 39.00
N ASP A 161 9.88 -37.22 37.88
CA ASP A 161 10.61 -38.39 37.44
C ASP A 161 11.85 -37.93 36.66
N LYS A 162 12.61 -38.87 36.09
CA LYS A 162 13.83 -38.58 35.33
C LYS A 162 13.59 -37.70 34.09
N GLU A 163 12.47 -37.86 33.40
CA GLU A 163 12.18 -37.18 32.13
C GLU A 163 11.54 -35.79 32.36
N GLN A 164 10.80 -35.63 33.45
CA GLN A 164 10.12 -34.39 33.83
C GLN A 164 10.86 -33.65 34.97
N SER A 165 12.19 -33.55 34.85
CA SER A 165 13.04 -32.84 35.80
C SER A 165 13.04 -31.31 35.62
N TYR A 166 13.45 -30.57 36.64
CA TYR A 166 13.80 -29.16 36.57
C TYR A 166 15.33 -28.99 36.66
N SER A 167 15.88 -28.01 35.94
CA SER A 167 17.30 -27.67 36.00
C SER A 167 17.53 -26.17 36.21
N GLY A 168 18.55 -25.84 37.00
CA GLY A 168 18.81 -24.52 37.54
C GLY A 168 18.40 -24.42 39.00
N ASN A 169 18.08 -23.21 39.45
CA ASN A 169 18.09 -22.86 40.85
C ASN A 169 16.65 -22.65 41.37
N ILE A 170 16.42 -23.06 42.62
CA ILE A 170 15.15 -22.90 43.33
C ILE A 170 15.44 -22.29 44.72
N THR A 171 14.62 -21.32 45.13
CA THR A 171 14.59 -20.83 46.51
C THR A 171 13.19 -20.39 46.96
N GLN A 172 13.00 -20.22 48.27
CA GLN A 172 11.78 -19.73 48.92
C GLN A 172 10.49 -20.43 48.46
N ILE A 173 10.51 -21.76 48.33
CA ILE A 173 9.25 -22.52 48.24
C ILE A 173 8.56 -22.49 49.59
N ASN A 174 7.37 -21.88 49.60
CA ASN A 174 6.49 -21.79 50.75
C ASN A 174 5.07 -22.18 50.32
N ILE A 175 4.37 -22.93 51.17
CA ILE A 175 2.98 -23.38 50.96
C ILE A 175 2.13 -22.97 52.17
N TRP A 176 0.98 -22.34 51.91
CA TRP A 176 0.03 -21.88 52.91
C TRP A 176 -1.34 -22.55 52.76
N SER A 177 -2.05 -22.77 53.86
CA SER A 177 -3.40 -23.37 53.89
C SER A 177 -4.54 -22.34 53.68
N HIS A 178 -4.23 -21.19 53.10
CA HIS A 178 -5.14 -20.07 52.85
C HIS A 178 -4.74 -19.31 51.59
N ALA A 179 -5.64 -18.52 51.02
CA ALA A 179 -5.34 -17.66 49.88
C ALA A 179 -4.60 -16.37 50.29
N LEU A 180 -3.39 -16.15 49.74
CA LEU A 180 -2.67 -14.90 49.89
C LEU A 180 -3.30 -13.79 49.04
N THR A 181 -3.33 -12.56 49.56
CA THR A 181 -3.80 -11.41 48.79
C THR A 181 -2.77 -10.94 47.76
N ALA A 182 -3.23 -10.26 46.71
CA ALA A 182 -2.35 -9.72 45.67
C ALA A 182 -1.24 -8.79 46.23
N LYS A 183 -1.54 -8.01 47.28
CA LYS A 183 -0.55 -7.13 47.95
C LYS A 183 0.53 -7.92 48.71
N GLU A 184 0.18 -9.06 49.28
CA GLU A 184 1.14 -9.94 49.97
C GLU A 184 2.03 -10.66 48.95
N VAL A 185 1.46 -11.12 47.83
CA VAL A 185 2.21 -11.69 46.70
C VAL A 185 3.18 -10.66 46.08
N GLU A 186 2.74 -9.40 45.91
CA GLU A 186 3.61 -8.32 45.46
C GLU A 186 4.72 -8.00 46.48
N GLY A 187 4.38 -7.91 47.77
CA GLY A 187 5.34 -7.67 48.85
C GLY A 187 6.38 -8.78 49.00
N LEU A 188 5.99 -10.06 48.85
CA LEU A 188 6.93 -11.19 48.78
C LEU A 188 7.85 -11.07 47.56
N SER A 189 7.31 -10.71 46.39
CA SER A 189 8.09 -10.60 45.14
C SER A 189 9.18 -9.51 45.21
N ASN A 190 8.85 -8.37 45.84
CA ASN A 190 9.75 -7.23 46.02
C ASN A 190 10.62 -7.33 47.30
N CYS A 191 10.54 -8.44 48.05
CA CYS A 191 11.22 -8.65 49.34
C CYS A 191 10.84 -7.65 50.45
N VAL A 192 9.67 -7.01 50.36
CA VAL A 192 9.12 -6.17 51.44
C VAL A 192 8.72 -7.05 52.64
N PHE A 193 8.36 -8.32 52.38
CA PHE A 193 8.08 -9.33 53.39
C PHE A 193 8.86 -10.62 53.10
N ASP A 194 9.32 -11.31 54.15
CA ASP A 194 9.87 -12.67 54.11
C ASP A 194 9.01 -13.57 55.02
N ARG A 195 7.77 -13.85 54.59
CA ARG A 195 6.86 -14.76 55.32
C ARG A 195 7.07 -16.20 54.85
N GLU A 196 7.06 -17.12 55.81
CA GLU A 196 7.16 -18.56 55.54
C GLU A 196 5.78 -19.23 55.45
N GLY A 197 5.74 -20.40 54.80
CA GLY A 197 4.53 -21.19 54.58
C GLY A 197 4.10 -21.98 55.81
N ASP A 198 2.80 -21.95 56.13
CA ASP A 198 2.24 -22.61 57.31
C ASP A 198 1.87 -24.09 57.10
N VAL A 199 1.99 -24.59 55.87
CA VAL A 199 1.96 -26.03 55.50
C VAL A 199 3.36 -26.55 55.20
N ALA A 200 4.18 -25.78 54.48
CA ALA A 200 5.59 -26.08 54.24
C ALA A 200 6.40 -24.78 54.18
N ALA A 201 7.47 -24.73 54.97
CA ALA A 201 8.30 -23.55 55.17
C ALA A 201 9.69 -23.74 54.56
N TRP A 202 10.23 -22.72 53.86
CA TRP A 202 11.51 -22.87 53.18
C TRP A 202 12.69 -23.10 54.14
N ARG A 203 12.69 -22.51 55.35
CA ARG A 203 13.71 -22.77 56.37
C ARG A 203 13.52 -24.10 57.11
N GLY A 204 12.50 -24.89 56.75
CA GLY A 204 12.27 -26.23 57.29
C GLY A 204 13.31 -27.29 56.86
N PRO A 205 13.19 -28.54 57.36
CA PRO A 205 14.17 -29.58 57.08
C PRO A 205 13.97 -30.21 55.69
N TRP A 206 15.02 -30.18 54.88
CA TRP A 206 15.07 -30.75 53.53
C TRP A 206 16.15 -31.84 53.44
N THR A 207 15.87 -32.94 52.73
CA THR A 207 16.90 -33.92 52.33
C THR A 207 17.21 -33.83 50.84
N LEU A 208 18.49 -33.99 50.50
CA LEU A 208 19.06 -33.90 49.16
C LEU A 208 19.15 -35.30 48.52
N HIS A 209 18.66 -35.45 47.29
CA HIS A 209 18.71 -36.70 46.53
C HIS A 209 19.22 -36.43 45.11
N GLY A 210 20.29 -37.11 44.69
CA GLY A 210 20.90 -36.92 43.36
C GLY A 210 21.80 -35.69 43.22
N ASP A 211 21.92 -35.19 41.99
CA ASP A 211 22.73 -34.00 41.62
C ASP A 211 22.02 -32.69 42.02
N VAL A 212 22.11 -32.35 43.31
CA VAL A 212 21.60 -31.10 43.89
C VAL A 212 22.67 -30.50 44.80
N SER A 213 23.11 -29.27 44.51
CA SER A 213 24.02 -28.51 45.37
C SER A 213 23.26 -27.46 46.20
N ARG A 214 23.82 -27.05 47.35
CA ARG A 214 23.33 -25.92 48.15
C ARG A 214 24.39 -24.84 48.26
N PHE A 215 23.97 -23.58 48.13
CA PHE A 215 24.71 -22.39 48.53
C PHE A 215 23.73 -21.32 49.04
N ASP A 216 24.21 -20.33 49.78
CA ASP A 216 23.37 -19.25 50.29
C ASP A 216 23.67 -17.93 49.55
N LEU A 217 22.64 -17.13 49.24
CA LEU A 217 22.78 -15.81 48.62
C LEU A 217 22.02 -14.73 49.41
N PRO A 218 22.49 -13.46 49.44
CA PRO A 218 21.77 -12.38 50.11
C PRO A 218 20.44 -12.09 49.40
N THR A 219 19.39 -11.78 50.18
CA THR A 219 18.04 -11.49 49.68
C THR A 219 18.01 -10.56 48.47
N THR A 220 18.82 -9.49 48.49
CA THR A 220 18.92 -8.47 47.45
C THR A 220 19.18 -9.01 46.04
N LYS A 221 19.74 -10.22 45.88
CA LYS A 221 19.95 -10.87 44.58
C LYS A 221 18.70 -11.54 43.99
N PHE A 222 17.61 -11.64 44.74
CA PHE A 222 16.32 -12.18 44.27
C PHE A 222 15.18 -11.16 44.23
N CYS A 223 15.42 -9.96 44.77
CA CYS A 223 14.46 -8.88 44.81
C CYS A 223 14.42 -8.17 43.45
N ARG A 224 13.33 -7.46 43.17
CA ARG A 224 13.16 -6.72 41.93
C ARG A 224 14.01 -5.45 41.93
N ASP A 225 15.24 -5.58 41.47
CA ASP A 225 16.12 -4.45 41.17
C ASP A 225 15.50 -3.56 40.06
N PRO A 226 15.28 -2.26 40.30
CA PRO A 226 14.67 -1.37 39.30
C PRO A 226 15.62 -1.02 38.14
N GLU A 227 16.94 -1.01 38.33
CA GLU A 227 17.91 -0.64 37.30
C GLU A 227 18.36 -1.85 36.47
N LYS A 228 17.52 -2.24 35.52
CA LYS A 228 17.64 -3.49 34.74
C LYS A 228 18.80 -3.59 33.74
N ASP A 229 19.69 -2.62 33.61
CA ASP A 229 20.73 -2.68 32.58
C ASP A 229 21.91 -3.57 32.98
N LYS A 230 22.22 -4.55 32.14
CA LYS A 230 23.42 -5.40 32.22
C LYS A 230 24.60 -4.64 31.59
N ILE A 231 25.78 -4.74 32.20
CA ILE A 231 27.02 -4.22 31.60
C ILE A 231 27.71 -5.36 30.85
N VAL A 232 28.09 -5.13 29.60
CA VAL A 232 28.94 -6.03 28.81
C VAL A 232 30.21 -5.29 28.40
N VAL A 233 31.37 -5.92 28.59
CA VAL A 233 32.69 -5.29 28.38
C VAL A 233 33.44 -5.94 27.21
N PHE A 234 33.97 -5.10 26.31
CA PHE A 234 34.84 -5.54 25.21
C PHE A 234 36.21 -4.82 25.29
N PRO A 235 37.34 -5.56 25.35
CA PRO A 235 38.68 -4.96 25.37
C PRO A 235 39.16 -4.53 23.97
N ASP A 236 40.13 -3.61 23.95
CA ASP A 236 40.98 -3.25 22.79
C ASP A 236 40.25 -2.92 21.47
N VAL A 237 39.14 -2.19 21.56
CA VAL A 237 38.34 -1.74 20.41
C VAL A 237 38.54 -0.26 20.08
N SER A 238 38.51 0.07 18.79
CA SER A 238 38.41 1.46 18.30
C SER A 238 36.99 2.01 18.48
N TYR A 239 36.83 3.33 18.59
CA TYR A 239 35.54 3.96 18.89
C TYR A 239 34.39 3.50 17.98
N LYS A 240 34.62 3.46 16.66
CA LYS A 240 33.59 3.06 15.69
C LYS A 240 33.19 1.58 15.81
N ASN A 241 34.11 0.71 16.22
CA ASN A 241 33.81 -0.70 16.50
C ASN A 241 33.17 -0.88 17.88
N ALA A 242 33.55 -0.06 18.86
CA ALA A 242 32.93 -0.05 20.20
C ALA A 242 31.44 0.28 20.12
N ASP A 243 31.09 1.35 19.41
CA ASP A 243 29.71 1.76 19.15
C ASP A 243 28.92 0.68 18.39
N HIS A 244 29.46 0.17 17.27
CA HIS A 244 28.87 -0.93 16.51
C HIS A 244 28.65 -2.19 17.37
N MET A 245 29.60 -2.58 18.23
CA MET A 245 29.45 -3.76 19.08
C MET A 245 28.41 -3.55 20.19
N CYS A 246 28.29 -2.33 20.73
CA CYS A 246 27.26 -2.00 21.71
C CYS A 246 25.86 -1.93 21.09
N ARG A 247 25.70 -1.32 19.92
CA ARG A 247 24.43 -1.36 19.15
C ARG A 247 24.07 -2.80 18.80
N GLY A 248 25.02 -3.53 18.23
CA GLY A 248 24.86 -4.92 17.82
C GLY A 248 24.36 -5.82 18.94
N ILE A 249 24.89 -5.70 20.16
CA ILE A 249 24.41 -6.51 21.30
C ILE A 249 22.99 -6.14 21.83
N GLY A 250 22.36 -5.10 21.27
CA GLY A 250 21.06 -4.59 21.70
C GLY A 250 21.14 -3.56 22.83
N GLY A 251 22.24 -2.80 22.87
CA GLY A 251 22.52 -1.80 23.90
C GLY A 251 23.10 -0.50 23.32
N LYS A 252 23.71 0.31 24.20
CA LYS A 252 24.51 1.48 23.79
C LYS A 252 25.79 1.62 24.62
N LEU A 253 26.75 2.39 24.11
CA LEU A 253 27.90 2.83 24.91
C LEU A 253 27.43 3.63 26.13
N TYR A 254 28.17 3.54 27.24
CA TYR A 254 27.83 4.29 28.44
C TYR A 254 27.98 5.82 28.23
N THR A 255 27.04 6.60 28.77
CA THR A 255 26.96 8.06 28.66
C THR A 255 26.49 8.68 29.97
N PRO A 256 27.38 9.03 30.92
CA PRO A 256 26.99 9.68 32.17
C PRO A 256 26.66 11.16 31.93
N THR A 257 25.50 11.61 32.39
CA THR A 257 25.12 13.04 32.36
C THR A 257 25.55 13.79 33.62
N ASN A 258 25.88 13.10 34.72
CA ASN A 258 26.28 13.75 35.96
C ASN A 258 27.32 12.96 36.78
N GLN A 259 27.86 13.62 37.80
CA GLN A 259 28.88 13.10 38.72
C GLN A 259 28.44 11.81 39.42
N ASP A 260 27.17 11.67 39.78
CA ASP A 260 26.64 10.51 40.49
C ASP A 260 26.56 9.28 39.60
N GLN A 261 26.00 9.43 38.39
CA GLN A 261 25.99 8.40 37.35
C GLN A 261 27.42 7.92 37.03
N TYR A 262 28.35 8.86 36.83
CA TYR A 262 29.77 8.56 36.64
C TYR A 262 30.34 7.68 37.77
N ASN A 263 30.10 8.07 39.03
CA ASN A 263 30.57 7.33 40.20
C ASN A 263 29.91 5.94 40.33
N VAL A 264 28.59 5.85 40.13
CA VAL A 264 27.83 4.59 40.14
C VAL A 264 28.33 3.64 39.06
N PHE A 265 28.54 4.12 37.84
CA PHE A 265 29.08 3.29 36.75
C PHE A 265 30.50 2.79 37.04
N ARG A 266 31.40 3.66 37.51
CA ARG A 266 32.77 3.24 37.89
C ARG A 266 32.73 2.15 38.97
N GLN A 267 31.83 2.24 39.94
CA GLN A 267 31.65 1.21 40.96
C GLN A 267 31.03 -0.07 40.38
N ARG A 268 29.95 0.00 39.57
CA ARG A 268 29.32 -1.16 38.91
C ARG A 268 30.29 -1.92 37.99
N VAL A 269 31.15 -1.21 37.24
CA VAL A 269 32.20 -1.82 36.40
C VAL A 269 33.30 -2.46 37.26
N LYS A 270 33.74 -1.79 38.32
CA LYS A 270 34.74 -2.31 39.27
C LYS A 270 34.28 -3.61 39.94
N ASP A 271 33.00 -3.67 40.33
CA ASP A 271 32.39 -4.86 40.92
C ASP A 271 32.19 -5.98 39.89
N TYR A 272 31.78 -5.65 38.66
CA TYR A 272 31.69 -6.62 37.56
C TYR A 272 33.05 -7.24 37.18
N LEU A 273 34.12 -6.43 37.17
CA LEU A 273 35.48 -6.89 36.83
C LEU A 273 36.16 -7.67 37.96
N GLY A 274 35.58 -7.77 39.16
CA GLY A 274 36.04 -8.68 40.22
C GLY A 274 37.52 -8.53 40.58
N GLY A 275 38.01 -7.29 40.70
CA GLY A 275 39.42 -7.00 40.98
C GLY A 275 40.37 -7.09 39.78
N LYS A 276 39.96 -7.61 38.62
CA LYS A 276 40.75 -7.63 37.36
C LYS A 276 40.86 -6.23 36.68
N ILE A 277 40.73 -5.16 37.47
CA ILE A 277 40.52 -3.75 37.07
C ILE A 277 41.62 -3.26 36.10
N GLN A 278 42.88 -3.62 36.35
CA GLN A 278 44.03 -3.21 35.53
C GLN A 278 44.00 -3.71 34.07
N LYS A 279 43.11 -4.63 33.69
CA LYS A 279 43.03 -5.16 32.31
C LYS A 279 42.07 -4.41 31.39
N CYS A 280 41.24 -3.48 31.87
CA CYS A 280 40.35 -2.71 31.01
C CYS A 280 40.08 -1.29 31.53
N TYR A 281 40.94 -0.35 31.16
CA TYR A 281 40.77 1.10 31.29
C TYR A 281 41.72 1.78 30.29
N PRO A 282 41.42 2.99 29.76
CA PRO A 282 40.15 3.74 29.89
C PRO A 282 38.99 3.12 29.10
N PHE A 283 37.78 3.65 29.30
CA PHE A 283 36.56 3.24 28.58
C PHE A 283 36.08 4.30 27.57
N TRP A 284 35.48 3.88 26.46
CA TRP A 284 34.75 4.76 25.54
C TRP A 284 33.41 5.22 26.12
N VAL A 285 33.06 6.48 25.86
CA VAL A 285 31.76 7.12 26.17
C VAL A 285 30.99 7.31 24.87
N GLY A 286 29.66 7.17 24.86
CA GLY A 286 28.82 7.23 23.65
C GLY A 286 28.68 8.58 22.93
N ILE A 287 29.57 9.55 23.18
CA ILE A 287 29.55 10.89 22.57
C ILE A 287 30.78 11.15 21.70
N SER A 288 30.61 11.99 20.67
CA SER A 288 31.64 12.40 19.70
C SER A 288 31.26 13.74 19.06
N ASP A 289 32.24 14.53 18.64
CA ASP A 289 32.06 15.76 17.86
C ASP A 289 32.62 15.64 16.41
N GLU A 290 32.86 14.42 15.92
CA GLU A 290 33.38 14.09 14.57
C GLU A 290 32.63 14.75 13.39
N ASN A 291 31.40 15.25 13.61
CA ASN A 291 30.61 15.97 12.59
C ASN A 291 30.78 17.50 12.63
N GLU A 292 30.98 18.08 13.80
CA GLU A 292 31.02 19.53 14.04
C GLU A 292 31.84 19.79 15.31
N GLU A 293 33.04 20.35 15.12
CA GLU A 293 34.04 20.62 16.16
C GLU A 293 33.45 21.31 17.41
N SER A 294 33.78 20.82 18.60
CA SER A 294 33.25 21.28 19.90
C SER A 294 31.75 21.04 20.13
N VAL A 295 31.00 20.52 19.16
CA VAL A 295 29.57 20.19 19.29
C VAL A 295 29.40 18.69 19.55
N TRP A 296 29.69 18.32 20.79
CA TRP A 296 29.59 16.94 21.26
C TRP A 296 28.14 16.43 21.24
N VAL A 297 27.89 15.34 20.51
CA VAL A 297 26.57 14.71 20.41
C VAL A 297 26.64 13.23 20.80
N GLU A 298 25.58 12.70 21.44
CA GLU A 298 25.39 11.25 21.54
C GLU A 298 25.14 10.70 20.12
N ARG A 299 25.84 9.62 19.75
CA ARG A 299 25.93 9.19 18.36
C ARG A 299 24.58 8.69 17.83
N GLY A 300 23.98 9.45 16.91
CA GLY A 300 22.63 9.24 16.37
C GLY A 300 21.56 10.16 16.97
N GLY A 301 21.89 10.91 18.03
CA GLY A 301 21.15 12.09 18.46
C GLY A 301 21.39 13.29 17.54
N LYS A 302 20.56 14.33 17.69
CA LYS A 302 20.69 15.63 17.00
C LYS A 302 20.85 16.82 17.96
N THR A 303 20.89 16.55 19.26
CA THR A 303 21.01 17.56 20.32
C THR A 303 22.42 17.51 20.90
N PRO A 304 23.08 18.66 21.09
CA PRO A 304 24.31 18.73 21.87
C PRO A 304 24.13 18.09 23.25
N PHE A 305 25.15 17.35 23.71
CA PHE A 305 25.15 16.65 24.97
C PHE A 305 26.03 17.40 25.97
N ASP A 306 25.42 17.89 27.06
CA ASP A 306 26.15 18.53 28.16
C ASP A 306 26.89 17.44 28.97
N ALA A 307 28.20 17.38 28.80
CA ALA A 307 29.03 16.30 29.29
C ALA A 307 29.79 16.70 30.57
N PHE A 308 29.86 15.78 31.53
CA PHE A 308 30.65 15.98 32.74
C PHE A 308 32.16 15.81 32.46
N TRP A 309 32.77 16.84 31.86
CA TRP A 309 34.20 16.91 31.53
C TRP A 309 35.11 16.89 32.76
N ALA A 310 36.30 16.33 32.61
CA ALA A 310 37.37 16.44 33.60
C ALA A 310 38.01 17.84 33.55
N LYS A 311 38.83 18.15 34.56
CA LYS A 311 39.39 19.50 34.70
C LYS A 311 40.40 19.80 33.58
N ASN A 312 40.10 20.86 32.81
CA ASN A 312 40.78 21.34 31.60
C ASN A 312 40.32 20.68 30.28
N GLU A 313 39.45 19.68 30.32
CA GLU A 313 38.94 19.01 29.11
C GLU A 313 37.68 19.73 28.56
N PRO A 314 37.36 19.60 27.26
CA PRO A 314 38.17 18.94 26.22
C PRO A 314 39.35 19.79 25.74
N ASP A 315 40.54 19.19 25.59
CA ASP A 315 41.79 19.92 25.27
C ASP A 315 42.28 19.78 23.82
N GLY A 316 41.84 18.74 23.11
CA GLY A 316 42.56 18.22 21.94
C GLY A 316 42.18 18.78 20.56
N GLN A 317 41.10 19.55 20.48
CA GLN A 317 40.53 20.05 19.21
C GLN A 317 40.26 18.90 18.20
N THR A 318 40.25 19.23 16.90
CA THR A 318 40.09 18.39 15.68
C THR A 318 40.87 17.06 15.58
N VAL A 319 41.58 16.64 16.62
CA VAL A 319 42.32 15.37 16.72
C VAL A 319 41.67 14.39 17.68
N GLN A 320 40.91 14.87 18.68
CA GLN A 320 40.45 14.09 19.84
C GLN A 320 38.93 13.84 19.89
N ASN A 321 38.29 13.70 18.72
CA ASN A 321 36.84 13.77 18.51
C ASN A 321 35.94 12.69 19.16
N CYS A 322 36.44 11.90 20.13
CA CYS A 322 35.74 10.81 20.81
C CYS A 322 36.01 10.77 22.32
N ALA A 323 34.96 10.69 23.14
CA ALA A 323 35.06 10.85 24.59
C ALA A 323 35.33 9.55 25.36
N THR A 324 36.00 9.66 26.51
CA THR A 324 36.47 8.51 27.32
C THR A 324 36.42 8.73 28.84
N ILE A 325 36.47 7.65 29.63
CA ILE A 325 36.55 7.68 31.10
C ILE A 325 37.90 7.11 31.53
N GLY A 326 38.74 7.96 32.13
CA GLY A 326 40.07 7.61 32.61
C GLY A 326 40.10 6.75 33.88
N PRO A 327 41.24 6.09 34.16
CA PRO A 327 41.43 5.30 35.37
C PRO A 327 41.54 6.15 36.64
N ASN A 328 42.06 7.38 36.55
CA ASN A 328 42.38 8.21 37.72
C ASN A 328 41.13 8.82 38.36
N GLY A 329 40.12 9.14 37.56
CA GLY A 329 38.91 9.84 38.02
C GLY A 329 39.07 11.35 37.98
N GLY A 330 38.04 12.04 37.50
CA GLY A 330 38.02 13.50 37.36
C GLY A 330 36.85 13.99 36.50
N GLY A 331 36.44 13.17 35.52
CA GLY A 331 35.33 13.42 34.61
C GLY A 331 35.50 12.58 33.34
N ILE A 332 34.94 13.08 32.24
CA ILE A 332 35.15 12.61 30.87
C ILE A 332 36.40 13.31 30.28
N GLU A 333 37.19 12.54 29.52
CA GLU A 333 38.44 12.94 28.86
C GLU A 333 38.27 12.73 27.34
N ASP A 334 38.58 13.71 26.48
CA ASP A 334 38.57 13.53 25.02
C ASP A 334 39.74 12.64 24.56
N ALA A 335 39.66 12.10 23.33
CA ALA A 335 40.62 11.10 22.84
C ALA A 335 40.57 10.87 21.32
N PRO A 336 41.70 10.51 20.68
CA PRO A 336 41.70 10.21 19.25
C PRO A 336 40.95 8.90 18.96
N CYS A 337 39.89 8.97 18.17
CA CYS A 337 38.94 7.90 17.88
C CYS A 337 39.55 6.57 17.34
N PHE A 338 40.77 6.64 16.79
CA PHE A 338 41.50 5.51 16.22
C PHE A 338 42.29 4.68 17.25
N HIS A 339 42.46 5.18 18.48
CA HIS A 339 43.09 4.40 19.56
C HIS A 339 42.26 3.16 19.91
N LYS A 340 42.88 2.20 20.60
CA LYS A 340 42.17 1.06 21.19
C LYS A 340 41.98 1.33 22.68
N LYS A 341 40.73 1.30 23.13
CA LYS A 341 40.29 1.46 24.53
C LYS A 341 39.14 0.46 24.79
N CYS A 342 38.70 0.29 26.03
CA CYS A 342 37.63 -0.67 26.33
C CYS A 342 36.24 -0.08 26.01
N ALA A 343 35.31 -0.91 25.54
CA ALA A 343 33.90 -0.56 25.46
C ALA A 343 33.14 -1.14 26.65
N ALA A 344 32.25 -0.34 27.24
CA ALA A 344 31.27 -0.78 28.22
C ALA A 344 29.87 -0.48 27.66
N CYS A 345 29.14 -1.53 27.32
CA CYS A 345 27.80 -1.44 26.77
C CYS A 345 26.77 -1.60 27.88
N LEU A 346 25.81 -0.67 27.99
CA LEU A 346 24.56 -0.91 28.71
C LEU A 346 23.62 -1.70 27.80
N VAL A 347 23.18 -2.86 28.26
CA VAL A 347 22.28 -3.77 27.54
C VAL A 347 21.07 -4.05 28.44
N PRO A 348 19.83 -3.68 28.06
CA PRO A 348 18.65 -3.94 28.88
C PRO A 348 18.49 -5.43 29.21
N ALA A 349 18.15 -5.77 30.45
CA ALA A 349 18.10 -7.18 30.86
C ALA A 349 17.08 -8.02 30.08
N ASP A 350 16.04 -7.40 29.53
CA ASP A 350 14.96 -8.04 28.77
C ASP A 350 15.35 -8.41 27.32
N VAL A 351 16.51 -7.97 26.80
CA VAL A 351 16.97 -8.31 25.44
C VAL A 351 16.99 -9.83 25.23
N VAL A 352 16.18 -10.28 24.27
CA VAL A 352 16.12 -11.66 23.78
C VAL A 352 16.59 -11.67 22.33
N TRP A 353 17.47 -12.61 22.03
CA TRP A 353 18.00 -12.86 20.71
C TRP A 353 17.16 -13.90 19.98
N SER A 354 17.07 -13.83 18.65
CA SER A 354 16.39 -14.80 17.80
C SER A 354 17.33 -15.25 16.67
N LEU A 355 17.37 -16.55 16.41
CA LEU A 355 18.11 -17.19 15.34
C LEU A 355 17.15 -17.61 14.21
N PHE A 356 17.21 -16.87 13.11
CA PHE A 356 16.44 -17.05 11.88
C PHE A 356 17.27 -17.83 10.84
N GLY A 357 16.60 -18.51 9.90
CA GLY A 357 17.22 -19.42 8.92
C GLY A 357 17.25 -20.89 9.38
N THR A 358 16.46 -21.27 10.39
CA THR A 358 16.48 -22.63 10.97
C THR A 358 15.10 -23.31 10.82
N CYS A 359 15.07 -24.65 10.70
CA CYS A 359 13.82 -25.41 10.68
C CYS A 359 13.23 -25.70 12.07
N GLU A 360 13.68 -24.99 13.11
CA GLU A 360 13.17 -25.12 14.47
C GLU A 360 11.75 -24.54 14.60
N ARG A 361 10.76 -25.43 14.71
CA ARG A 361 9.35 -25.05 14.90
C ARG A 361 9.03 -24.54 16.31
N LEU A 362 9.96 -24.70 17.26
CA LEU A 362 9.79 -24.28 18.65
C LEU A 362 10.54 -22.97 18.89
N PRO A 363 9.85 -21.85 19.22
CA PRO A 363 10.51 -20.59 19.54
C PRO A 363 11.50 -20.67 20.72
N SER A 364 11.38 -21.67 21.58
CA SER A 364 12.34 -21.97 22.65
C SER A 364 13.74 -22.34 22.16
N ASN A 365 13.83 -22.82 20.92
CA ASN A 365 15.05 -23.31 20.30
C ASN A 365 15.73 -22.23 19.45
N THR A 366 14.93 -21.35 18.82
CA THR A 366 15.44 -20.18 18.07
C THR A 366 15.75 -18.99 18.97
N GLN A 367 15.10 -18.86 20.14
CA GLN A 367 15.38 -17.77 21.07
C GLN A 367 16.60 -18.06 21.95
N LEU A 368 17.43 -17.03 22.11
CA LEU A 368 18.73 -17.06 22.78
C LEU A 368 18.86 -15.86 23.74
N ARG A 369 19.83 -15.91 24.66
CA ARG A 369 20.28 -14.75 25.45
C ARG A 369 21.80 -14.65 25.47
N ALA A 370 22.29 -13.42 25.38
CA ALA A 370 23.71 -13.11 25.42
C ALA A 370 24.24 -13.12 26.87
N PHE A 371 25.37 -13.78 27.10
CA PHE A 371 26.05 -13.89 28.39
C PHE A 371 27.56 -13.68 28.22
N GLN A 372 28.20 -13.14 29.27
CA GLN A 372 29.65 -12.89 29.30
C GLN A 372 30.24 -13.36 30.63
N GLU A 373 31.17 -14.31 30.57
CA GLU A 373 31.88 -14.87 31.73
C GLU A 373 33.18 -14.11 32.07
N GLU A 374 33.87 -13.60 31.04
CA GLU A 374 35.00 -12.69 31.18
C GLU A 374 34.93 -11.62 30.08
N PRO A 375 35.52 -10.42 30.27
CA PRO A 375 35.58 -9.38 29.24
C PRO A 375 36.02 -9.93 27.87
N GLY A 376 35.24 -9.63 26.82
CA GLY A 376 35.45 -10.15 25.47
C GLY A 376 34.96 -11.59 25.20
N LYS A 377 34.71 -12.42 26.22
CA LYS A 377 34.16 -13.79 26.05
C LYS A 377 32.63 -13.78 26.10
N LEU A 378 32.02 -13.38 24.98
CA LEU A 378 30.57 -13.45 24.79
C LEU A 378 30.15 -14.83 24.25
N TYR A 379 29.00 -15.34 24.69
CA TYR A 379 28.27 -16.43 24.06
C TYR A 379 26.76 -16.20 24.13
N PHE A 380 26.00 -16.91 23.30
CA PHE A 380 24.53 -16.87 23.29
C PHE A 380 23.99 -18.24 23.69
N ARG A 381 23.07 -18.29 24.64
CA ARG A 381 22.50 -19.54 25.17
C ARG A 381 20.99 -19.58 24.99
N GLY A 382 20.49 -20.68 24.44
CA GLY A 382 19.05 -20.91 24.26
C GLY A 382 18.32 -21.26 25.55
N TYR A 383 17.01 -21.36 25.45
CA TYR A 383 16.15 -21.80 26.56
C TYR A 383 16.13 -23.33 26.71
N THR A 384 16.60 -24.05 25.69
CA THR A 384 16.61 -25.53 25.58
C THR A 384 18.02 -26.09 25.31
N ASN A 385 18.32 -26.49 24.06
CA ASN A 385 19.43 -27.36 23.69
C ASN A 385 20.56 -26.64 22.93
N TYR A 386 20.34 -25.40 22.48
CA TYR A 386 21.28 -24.71 21.59
C TYR A 386 22.14 -23.64 22.28
N GLU A 387 23.40 -23.57 21.88
CA GLU A 387 24.39 -22.59 22.34
C GLU A 387 25.20 -22.10 21.13
N ILE A 388 25.50 -20.80 21.06
CA ILE A 388 26.44 -20.22 20.09
C ILE A 388 27.62 -19.65 20.88
N ARG A 389 28.78 -20.29 20.78
CA ARG A 389 30.01 -19.86 21.46
C ARG A 389 31.21 -19.79 20.53
N LYS A 390 32.17 -18.95 20.86
CA LYS A 390 33.44 -18.84 20.12
C LYS A 390 34.40 -19.96 20.53
N SER A 391 35.02 -20.61 19.56
CA SER A 391 36.05 -21.64 19.76
C SER A 391 37.21 -21.38 18.79
N GLY A 392 38.35 -20.91 19.33
CA GLY A 392 39.43 -20.36 18.51
C GLY A 392 38.95 -19.11 17.74
N GLU A 393 39.12 -19.13 16.41
CA GLU A 393 38.64 -18.07 15.50
C GLU A 393 37.19 -18.26 15.05
N ASN A 394 36.64 -19.47 15.19
CA ASN A 394 35.28 -19.80 14.73
C ASN A 394 34.24 -19.48 15.81
N TRP A 395 33.03 -19.15 15.36
CA TRP A 395 31.83 -19.27 16.17
C TRP A 395 31.14 -20.58 15.82
N ASN A 396 30.80 -21.36 16.83
CA ASN A 396 30.18 -22.67 16.66
C ASN A 396 28.77 -22.60 17.23
N TRP A 397 27.78 -23.01 16.45
CA TRP A 397 26.43 -23.31 16.92
C TRP A 397 26.38 -24.79 17.30
N ILE A 398 25.95 -25.07 18.53
CA ILE A 398 26.14 -26.35 19.22
C ILE A 398 24.81 -26.82 19.79
N ASP A 399 24.44 -28.06 19.52
CA ASP A 399 23.47 -28.82 20.33
C ASP A 399 24.23 -29.38 21.54
N TRP A 400 24.09 -28.72 22.69
CA TRP A 400 24.80 -29.13 23.91
C TRP A 400 24.24 -30.44 24.49
N ARG A 401 22.97 -30.78 24.21
CA ARG A 401 22.33 -32.02 24.66
C ARG A 401 22.87 -33.25 23.92
N LYS A 402 23.19 -33.10 22.62
CA LYS A 402 23.93 -34.11 21.82
C LYS A 402 25.45 -33.98 21.94
N ASN A 403 25.95 -32.88 22.50
CA ASN A 403 27.36 -32.47 22.48
C ASN A 403 27.95 -32.45 21.05
N LYS A 404 27.21 -31.85 20.11
CA LYS A 404 27.57 -31.76 18.68
C LYS A 404 27.57 -30.30 18.20
N THR A 405 28.48 -29.97 17.28
CA THR A 405 28.34 -28.77 16.45
C THR A 405 27.31 -29.01 15.34
N VAL A 406 26.41 -28.05 15.14
CA VAL A 406 25.43 -28.04 14.04
C VAL A 406 26.03 -27.31 12.83
N ALA A 407 26.65 -26.15 13.10
CA ALA A 407 27.29 -25.32 12.08
C ALA A 407 28.41 -24.46 12.68
N HIS A 408 29.34 -24.00 11.85
CA HIS A 408 30.38 -23.05 12.23
C HIS A 408 30.51 -21.84 11.28
N HIS A 409 30.83 -20.68 11.85
CA HIS A 409 31.09 -19.43 11.13
C HIS A 409 32.54 -18.98 11.36
N LYS A 410 33.28 -18.74 10.27
CA LYS A 410 34.68 -18.30 10.28
C LYS A 410 34.74 -16.77 10.37
N SER A 411 35.10 -16.25 11.55
CA SER A 411 35.06 -14.81 11.84
C SER A 411 36.39 -14.11 11.56
N LYS A 412 36.42 -13.28 10.51
CA LYS A 412 37.59 -12.44 10.17
C LYS A 412 37.84 -11.41 11.27
N GLY A 413 39.01 -11.48 11.90
CA GLY A 413 39.36 -10.60 13.03
C GLY A 413 38.58 -10.88 14.32
N GLY A 414 37.80 -11.96 14.37
CA GLY A 414 37.13 -12.41 15.58
C GLY A 414 35.87 -11.64 16.00
N SER A 415 35.26 -10.86 15.10
CA SER A 415 33.94 -10.24 15.25
C SER A 415 32.85 -11.23 15.69
N ILE A 416 31.81 -10.72 16.31
CA ILE A 416 30.63 -11.48 16.76
C ILE A 416 29.71 -11.72 15.53
N PRO A 417 29.05 -12.89 15.37
CA PRO A 417 28.23 -13.21 14.19
C PRO A 417 26.85 -12.55 14.28
N PHE A 418 26.84 -11.22 14.46
CA PHE A 418 25.66 -10.37 14.45
C PHE A 418 25.06 -10.27 13.03
N GLY A 419 23.73 -10.14 12.94
CA GLY A 419 23.01 -9.95 11.66
C GLY A 419 22.98 -11.22 10.81
N ARG A 420 22.74 -11.09 9.50
CA ARG A 420 22.89 -12.20 8.54
C ARG A 420 24.36 -12.54 8.36
N LYS A 421 24.74 -13.81 8.53
CA LYS A 421 26.08 -14.35 8.28
C LYS A 421 25.99 -15.74 7.68
N LYS A 422 26.99 -16.09 6.85
CA LYS A 422 27.17 -17.44 6.32
C LYS A 422 27.78 -18.38 7.36
N TRP A 423 27.17 -19.54 7.51
CA TRP A 423 27.62 -20.66 8.33
C TRP A 423 27.82 -21.90 7.44
N VAL A 424 28.81 -22.72 7.77
CA VAL A 424 29.01 -24.04 7.14
C VAL A 424 28.39 -25.09 8.06
N LEU A 425 27.55 -25.97 7.52
CA LEU A 425 26.96 -27.06 8.29
C LEU A 425 28.00 -28.15 8.62
N ASP A 426 28.04 -28.58 9.89
CA ASP A 426 28.89 -29.69 10.35
C ASP A 426 28.12 -31.03 10.29
N GLU A 427 26.80 -31.03 10.52
CA GLU A 427 25.92 -32.19 10.34
C GLU A 427 24.74 -31.88 9.39
N ASP A 428 24.10 -32.91 8.85
CA ASP A 428 22.91 -32.77 8.00
C ASP A 428 21.79 -32.07 8.79
N TYR A 429 21.30 -30.94 8.27
CA TYR A 429 20.36 -30.07 8.98
C TYR A 429 19.26 -29.55 8.05
N CYS A 430 18.01 -29.70 8.48
CA CYS A 430 16.82 -29.42 7.67
C CYS A 430 16.77 -30.22 6.37
N THR A 431 16.92 -29.57 5.22
CA THR A 431 17.02 -30.18 3.87
C THR A 431 18.46 -30.28 3.36
N ASN A 432 19.40 -29.69 4.08
CA ASN A 432 20.76 -29.41 3.63
C ASN A 432 21.74 -30.37 4.32
N LYS A 433 22.91 -30.56 3.71
CA LYS A 433 23.89 -31.56 4.11
C LYS A 433 25.07 -30.95 4.86
N SER A 434 25.76 -31.79 5.62
CA SER A 434 27.10 -31.50 6.13
C SER A 434 28.00 -31.00 4.98
N GLY A 435 28.60 -29.82 5.17
CA GLY A 435 29.41 -29.10 4.17
C GLY A 435 28.69 -27.99 3.39
N ASP A 436 27.36 -27.92 3.40
CA ASP A 436 26.64 -26.83 2.72
C ASP A 436 26.82 -25.48 3.45
N GLU A 437 26.88 -24.39 2.68
CA GLU A 437 26.78 -23.02 3.23
C GLU A 437 25.30 -22.61 3.40
N VAL A 438 24.95 -22.10 4.58
CA VAL A 438 23.64 -21.52 4.88
C VAL A 438 23.78 -20.12 5.46
N ASP A 439 22.90 -19.20 5.08
CA ASP A 439 22.76 -17.92 5.76
C ASP A 439 21.89 -18.11 7.02
N LEU A 440 22.37 -17.64 8.17
CA LEU A 440 21.58 -17.53 9.40
C LEU A 440 21.61 -16.08 9.87
N LEU A 441 20.48 -15.61 10.40
CA LEU A 441 20.33 -14.28 10.98
C LEU A 441 20.24 -14.39 12.50
N LEU A 442 21.24 -13.85 13.20
CA LEU A 442 21.24 -13.71 14.65
C LEU A 442 20.94 -12.24 14.99
N THR A 443 19.81 -11.98 15.65
CA THR A 443 19.33 -10.61 15.91
C THR A 443 18.66 -10.43 17.28
N HIS A 444 18.65 -9.18 17.77
CA HIS A 444 17.89 -8.72 18.94
C HIS A 444 16.66 -7.86 18.56
N CYS A 445 16.42 -7.61 17.26
CA CYS A 445 15.40 -6.66 16.80
C CYS A 445 13.96 -7.12 17.15
N LYS A 446 13.08 -6.14 17.38
CA LYS A 446 11.70 -6.38 17.83
C LYS A 446 10.76 -6.59 16.62
N LYS A 447 9.58 -7.22 16.81
CA LYS A 447 8.57 -7.35 15.74
C LYS A 447 8.25 -5.96 15.16
N GLY A 448 8.25 -5.85 13.83
CA GLY A 448 8.07 -4.57 13.11
C GLY A 448 9.37 -3.79 12.86
N SER A 449 10.52 -4.38 13.18
CA SER A 449 11.86 -3.90 12.77
C SER A 449 12.48 -4.85 11.76
N PHE A 450 13.40 -4.35 10.94
CA PHE A 450 14.30 -5.13 10.10
C PHE A 450 15.72 -5.11 10.69
N SER A 451 16.42 -6.23 10.63
CA SER A 451 17.85 -6.30 10.98
C SER A 451 18.72 -6.04 9.77
N CYS A 452 19.67 -5.12 9.87
CA CYS A 452 20.79 -4.96 8.94
C CYS A 452 21.85 -6.09 9.14
N ASP A 453 22.80 -6.33 8.23
CA ASP A 453 23.85 -7.35 8.45
C ASP A 453 24.89 -6.88 9.49
N ASP A 454 24.89 -5.61 9.90
CA ASP A 454 25.65 -5.08 11.05
C ASP A 454 24.92 -5.24 12.41
N ALA A 455 23.67 -5.74 12.38
CA ALA A 455 22.71 -5.83 13.49
C ALA A 455 22.31 -4.50 14.15
N THR A 456 22.34 -3.39 13.40
CA THR A 456 21.43 -2.29 13.68
C THR A 456 19.99 -2.68 13.32
N CYS A 457 19.02 -2.12 14.05
CA CYS A 457 17.60 -2.32 13.81
C CYS A 457 16.98 -1.05 13.23
N ILE A 458 16.38 -1.15 12.05
CA ILE A 458 15.57 -0.07 11.44
C ILE A 458 14.08 -0.46 11.47
N ASN A 459 13.16 0.49 11.24
CA ASN A 459 11.76 0.15 11.07
C ASN A 459 11.57 -0.70 9.80
N ILE A 460 10.66 -1.70 9.81
CA ILE A 460 10.41 -2.53 8.63
C ILE A 460 9.91 -1.72 7.40
N GLN A 461 9.38 -0.51 7.61
CA GLN A 461 8.98 0.42 6.55
C GLN A 461 10.14 1.24 5.94
N GLN A 462 11.35 1.15 6.52
CA GLN A 462 12.60 1.69 5.97
C GLN A 462 13.39 0.62 5.19
N ARG A 463 12.80 -0.55 4.96
CA ARG A 463 13.37 -1.58 4.07
C ARG A 463 12.78 -1.37 2.68
N CYS A 464 13.61 -1.22 1.65
CA CYS A 464 13.18 -1.03 0.27
C CYS A 464 12.39 0.29 0.05
N ASP A 465 12.82 1.38 0.69
CA ASP A 465 12.26 2.74 0.54
C ASP A 465 13.14 3.64 -0.36
N LEU A 466 14.16 3.07 -1.01
CA LEU A 466 15.17 3.73 -1.86
C LEU A 466 16.18 4.61 -1.09
N LYS A 467 16.25 4.48 0.24
CA LYS A 467 17.19 5.20 1.11
C LYS A 467 18.12 4.22 1.84
N LEU A 468 19.31 4.69 2.17
CA LEU A 468 20.32 3.90 2.89
C LEU A 468 20.30 4.30 4.37
N ASP A 469 19.57 3.54 5.19
CA ASP A 469 19.52 3.69 6.64
C ASP A 469 20.39 2.67 7.39
N CYS A 470 20.57 1.47 6.83
CA CYS A 470 21.58 0.51 7.26
C CYS A 470 22.99 1.00 6.86
N LEU A 471 23.97 0.95 7.78
CA LEU A 471 25.36 1.35 7.49
C LEU A 471 26.03 0.44 6.45
N ASP A 472 25.56 -0.80 6.33
CA ASP A 472 26.05 -1.82 5.40
C ASP A 472 25.25 -1.89 4.08
N LYS A 473 24.15 -1.12 3.97
CA LYS A 473 23.23 -1.08 2.81
C LYS A 473 22.45 -2.38 2.57
N SER A 474 22.18 -3.16 3.62
CA SER A 474 21.43 -4.43 3.51
C SER A 474 19.90 -4.28 3.57
N ASP A 475 19.40 -3.05 3.77
CA ASP A 475 18.01 -2.60 3.62
C ASP A 475 17.52 -2.64 2.17
N GLU A 476 18.28 -2.01 1.27
CA GLU A 476 17.98 -1.93 -0.18
C GLU A 476 18.42 -3.19 -0.96
N LYS A 477 18.79 -4.26 -0.24
CA LYS A 477 19.34 -5.49 -0.79
C LYS A 477 18.27 -6.57 -0.89
N ASP A 478 18.13 -7.12 -2.09
CA ASP A 478 17.20 -8.22 -2.42
C ASP A 478 15.73 -7.94 -2.03
N CYS A 479 15.27 -6.74 -2.40
CA CYS A 479 13.87 -6.34 -2.30
C CYS A 479 12.96 -7.26 -3.15
N LYS A 480 12.30 -8.22 -2.49
CA LYS A 480 11.22 -9.05 -3.03
C LYS A 480 9.89 -8.61 -2.42
N GLN A 481 8.95 -8.14 -3.22
CA GLN A 481 7.61 -7.78 -2.73
C GLN A 481 6.59 -8.92 -2.79
N ILE A 482 6.95 -10.10 -3.32
CA ILE A 482 5.99 -11.18 -3.62
C ILE A 482 6.59 -12.58 -3.43
N ARG A 483 5.77 -13.49 -2.88
CA ARG A 483 5.99 -14.94 -2.78
C ARG A 483 4.93 -15.65 -3.61
N ILE A 484 5.32 -16.16 -4.77
CA ILE A 484 4.45 -16.98 -5.63
C ILE A 484 4.49 -18.43 -5.11
N PRO A 485 3.37 -19.06 -4.72
CA PRO A 485 3.37 -20.45 -4.27
C PRO A 485 3.65 -21.43 -5.42
N PRO A 486 4.28 -22.60 -5.16
CA PRO A 486 4.67 -23.54 -6.22
C PRO A 486 3.50 -24.22 -6.96
N PHE A 487 2.27 -24.08 -6.46
CA PHE A 487 1.04 -24.55 -7.10
C PHE A 487 0.32 -23.47 -7.93
N TYR A 488 0.87 -22.24 -7.99
CA TYR A 488 0.27 -21.14 -8.73
C TYR A 488 0.30 -21.38 -10.24
N ARG A 489 -0.80 -21.05 -10.94
CA ARG A 489 -0.90 -21.15 -12.40
C ARG A 489 -1.40 -19.82 -12.98
N ARG A 490 -0.48 -19.09 -13.63
CA ARG A 490 -0.74 -17.75 -14.20
C ARG A 490 -1.78 -17.73 -15.33
N ASP A 491 -2.07 -18.88 -15.94
CA ASP A 491 -2.96 -18.98 -17.10
C ASP A 491 -4.43 -19.14 -16.68
N ILE A 492 -4.72 -19.17 -15.37
CA ILE A 492 -6.07 -19.35 -14.80
C ILE A 492 -6.41 -18.11 -13.94
N PRO A 493 -7.60 -17.49 -14.09
CA PRO A 493 -8.00 -16.34 -13.28
C PRO A 493 -8.13 -16.68 -11.78
N PRO A 494 -7.89 -15.71 -10.88
CA PRO A 494 -8.07 -15.91 -9.45
C PRO A 494 -9.55 -15.82 -9.04
N THR A 495 -10.22 -16.97 -9.03
CA THR A 495 -11.58 -17.10 -8.45
C THR A 495 -11.47 -17.54 -6.98
N ALA A 496 -12.01 -16.73 -6.06
CA ALA A 496 -12.02 -17.06 -4.62
C ALA A 496 -13.02 -18.19 -4.29
N ASN A 497 -14.19 -18.17 -4.94
CA ASN A 497 -15.22 -19.20 -4.91
C ASN A 497 -15.78 -19.37 -6.34
N SER A 498 -16.48 -20.47 -6.61
CA SER A 498 -17.09 -20.76 -7.93
C SER A 498 -18.24 -19.81 -8.31
N ASP A 499 -18.89 -19.21 -7.30
CA ASP A 499 -20.24 -18.64 -7.45
C ASP A 499 -20.22 -17.11 -7.69
N THR A 500 -19.04 -16.50 -7.65
CA THR A 500 -18.83 -15.05 -7.83
C THR A 500 -17.69 -14.80 -8.81
N PRO A 501 -17.91 -14.11 -9.95
CA PRO A 501 -16.81 -13.71 -10.83
C PRO A 501 -15.88 -12.71 -10.13
N LEU A 502 -14.62 -12.71 -10.51
CA LEU A 502 -13.63 -11.72 -10.07
C LEU A 502 -14.01 -10.32 -10.59
N PRO A 503 -14.28 -9.34 -9.70
CA PRO A 503 -14.37 -7.94 -10.11
C PRO A 503 -12.98 -7.39 -10.43
N VAL A 504 -12.83 -6.82 -11.62
CA VAL A 504 -11.67 -6.01 -12.02
C VAL A 504 -12.13 -4.56 -12.14
N THR A 505 -11.61 -3.70 -11.29
CA THR A 505 -11.84 -2.25 -11.37
C THR A 505 -11.03 -1.69 -12.54
N MET A 506 -11.67 -0.91 -13.41
CA MET A 506 -11.05 -0.28 -14.57
C MET A 506 -11.20 1.24 -14.50
N HIS A 507 -10.09 1.96 -14.35
CA HIS A 507 -10.05 3.42 -14.42
C HIS A 507 -9.39 3.85 -15.73
N VAL A 508 -10.15 4.51 -16.60
CA VAL A 508 -9.63 5.07 -17.86
C VAL A 508 -9.45 6.58 -17.70
N THR A 509 -8.23 7.08 -17.86
CA THR A 509 -7.90 8.51 -17.88
C THR A 509 -7.57 8.93 -19.31
N ILE A 510 -8.36 9.82 -19.91
CA ILE A 510 -8.15 10.26 -21.30
C ILE A 510 -7.42 11.60 -21.31
N ASP A 511 -6.20 11.60 -21.83
CA ASP A 511 -5.29 12.76 -21.91
C ASP A 511 -5.58 13.62 -23.15
N LYS A 512 -5.85 12.99 -24.30
CA LYS A 512 -6.21 13.65 -25.56
C LYS A 512 -7.20 12.81 -26.36
N VAL A 513 -8.18 13.47 -26.99
CA VAL A 513 -8.98 12.96 -28.10
C VAL A 513 -8.63 13.74 -29.37
N ASP A 514 -8.72 13.11 -30.54
CA ASP A 514 -8.69 13.74 -31.86
C ASP A 514 -9.67 12.98 -32.78
N VAL A 515 -10.33 13.66 -33.72
CA VAL A 515 -11.45 13.07 -34.50
C VAL A 515 -11.39 13.49 -35.97
N ASP A 516 -11.37 12.52 -36.87
CA ASP A 516 -11.47 12.75 -38.32
C ASP A 516 -12.85 12.35 -38.85
N THR A 517 -13.67 13.36 -39.19
CA THR A 517 -14.98 13.18 -39.83
C THR A 517 -14.90 12.39 -41.14
N ARG A 518 -13.78 12.48 -41.89
CA ARG A 518 -13.62 11.91 -43.24
C ARG A 518 -13.33 10.42 -43.23
N THR A 519 -12.54 9.93 -42.27
CA THR A 519 -12.27 8.49 -42.09
C THR A 519 -13.21 7.81 -41.09
N MET A 520 -13.97 8.59 -40.30
CA MET A 520 -14.76 8.13 -39.15
C MET A 520 -13.90 7.50 -38.04
N LEU A 521 -12.68 8.03 -37.84
CA LEU A 521 -11.73 7.55 -36.84
C LEU A 521 -11.59 8.55 -35.68
N MET A 522 -11.39 8.01 -34.47
CA MET A 522 -11.09 8.76 -33.26
C MET A 522 -9.76 8.28 -32.68
N PHE A 523 -8.77 9.17 -32.64
CA PHE A 523 -7.46 8.91 -32.05
C PHE A 523 -7.51 9.28 -30.57
N VAL A 524 -7.14 8.36 -29.68
CA VAL A 524 -7.20 8.59 -28.23
C VAL A 524 -5.86 8.27 -27.58
N ASN A 525 -5.34 9.23 -26.81
CA ASN A 525 -4.27 9.00 -25.85
C ASN A 525 -4.90 8.84 -24.46
N PHE A 526 -4.71 7.68 -23.85
CA PHE A 526 -5.29 7.37 -22.55
C PHE A 526 -4.33 6.56 -21.67
N ASN A 527 -4.49 6.69 -20.36
CA ASN A 527 -3.89 5.79 -19.39
C ASN A 527 -4.94 4.80 -18.86
N LEU A 528 -4.51 3.56 -18.69
CA LEU A 528 -5.35 2.44 -18.33
C LEU A 528 -4.86 1.87 -17.00
N ASN A 529 -5.63 2.09 -15.94
CA ASN A 529 -5.33 1.55 -14.61
C ASN A 529 -6.32 0.42 -14.28
N MET A 530 -5.80 -0.80 -14.18
CA MET A 530 -6.55 -2.00 -13.79
C MET A 530 -6.21 -2.39 -12.36
N THR A 531 -7.22 -2.61 -11.53
CA THR A 531 -7.05 -3.07 -10.14
C THR A 531 -7.82 -4.37 -9.91
N TRP A 532 -7.15 -5.37 -9.30
CA TRP A 532 -7.75 -6.64 -8.90
C TRP A 532 -7.12 -7.19 -7.61
N ARG A 533 -7.61 -8.34 -7.15
CA ARG A 533 -7.06 -9.10 -6.01
C ARG A 533 -6.82 -10.55 -6.45
N ASP A 534 -5.80 -11.19 -5.89
CA ASP A 534 -5.49 -12.60 -6.15
C ASP A 534 -5.25 -13.34 -4.82
N PRO A 535 -6.29 -14.03 -4.29
CA PRO A 535 -6.18 -14.80 -3.04
C PRO A 535 -5.09 -15.88 -3.01
N ARG A 536 -4.50 -16.22 -4.16
CA ARG A 536 -3.45 -17.24 -4.29
C ARG A 536 -2.04 -16.67 -4.15
N LEU A 537 -1.90 -15.35 -4.05
CA LEU A 537 -0.61 -14.66 -3.88
C LEU A 537 -0.40 -14.22 -2.43
N GLN A 538 0.87 -14.25 -2.01
CA GLN A 538 1.33 -13.67 -0.76
C GLN A 538 2.34 -12.57 -1.08
N PHE A 539 2.17 -11.40 -0.48
CA PHE A 539 3.08 -10.27 -0.63
C PHE A 539 4.01 -10.17 0.58
N ILE A 540 5.19 -9.63 0.36
CA ILE A 540 6.29 -9.50 1.34
C ILE A 540 6.57 -8.02 1.58
N ASN A 541 6.73 -7.63 2.85
CA ASN A 541 7.30 -6.34 3.27
C ASN A 541 6.69 -5.11 2.57
N LEU A 542 5.36 -5.11 2.38
CA LEU A 542 4.67 -3.98 1.76
C LEU A 542 4.83 -2.71 2.60
N ASN A 543 5.27 -1.65 1.96
CA ASN A 543 5.32 -0.31 2.51
C ASN A 543 3.89 0.29 2.55
N ASN A 544 3.69 1.27 3.44
CA ASN A 544 2.44 2.03 3.55
C ASN A 544 2.20 2.92 2.32
N ASP A 545 3.25 3.46 1.72
CA ASP A 545 3.18 4.12 0.42
C ASP A 545 3.29 3.05 -0.68
N PHE A 546 2.26 2.96 -1.52
CA PHE A 546 2.16 1.96 -2.57
C PHE A 546 3.16 2.18 -3.72
N THR A 547 3.76 3.36 -3.83
CA THR A 547 4.72 3.69 -4.91
C THR A 547 6.04 2.93 -4.76
N PHE A 548 6.48 2.64 -3.53
CA PHE A 548 7.64 1.76 -3.25
C PHE A 548 7.33 0.28 -3.50
N ASN A 549 6.05 -0.11 -3.49
CA ASN A 549 5.61 -1.49 -3.72
C ASN A 549 5.59 -1.88 -5.22
N ARG A 550 6.45 -1.27 -6.05
CA ARG A 550 6.57 -1.54 -7.50
C ARG A 550 7.29 -2.87 -7.74
N MET A 551 6.58 -3.85 -8.32
CA MET A 551 7.13 -5.18 -8.61
C MET A 551 8.11 -5.16 -9.79
N LYS A 552 9.12 -6.04 -9.74
CA LYS A 552 10.09 -6.27 -10.83
C LYS A 552 9.45 -7.07 -11.97
N GLN A 553 9.87 -6.82 -13.21
CA GLN A 553 9.28 -7.41 -14.42
C GLN A 553 9.31 -8.96 -14.43
N GLU A 554 10.34 -9.55 -13.82
CA GLU A 554 10.48 -11.00 -13.63
C GLU A 554 9.30 -11.61 -12.86
N TYR A 555 8.74 -10.90 -11.88
CA TYR A 555 7.56 -11.35 -11.13
C TYR A 555 6.26 -11.06 -11.89
N VAL A 556 6.17 -9.90 -12.55
CA VAL A 556 5.02 -9.50 -13.38
C VAL A 556 4.71 -10.55 -14.46
N ASN A 557 5.73 -11.07 -15.12
CA ASN A 557 5.59 -12.10 -16.16
C ASN A 557 5.16 -13.49 -15.64
N ASN A 558 5.19 -13.72 -14.32
CA ASN A 558 4.92 -15.00 -13.67
C ASN A 558 3.59 -15.05 -12.91
N ILE A 559 2.84 -13.94 -12.82
CA ILE A 559 1.50 -13.88 -12.22
C ILE A 559 0.39 -13.76 -13.28
N TRP A 560 -0.86 -14.07 -12.91
CA TRP A 560 -2.02 -13.81 -13.76
C TRP A 560 -2.31 -12.31 -13.83
N THR A 561 -2.64 -11.83 -15.02
CA THR A 561 -3.05 -10.43 -15.27
C THR A 561 -4.31 -10.37 -16.12
N PRO A 562 -5.22 -9.42 -15.89
CA PRO A 562 -6.36 -9.19 -16.79
C PRO A 562 -5.87 -8.73 -18.17
N LYS A 563 -6.36 -9.41 -19.22
CA LYS A 563 -6.13 -9.08 -20.63
C LYS A 563 -7.39 -8.44 -21.19
N VAL A 564 -7.23 -7.22 -21.71
CA VAL A 564 -8.32 -6.45 -22.32
C VAL A 564 -7.97 -6.22 -23.79
N ASP A 565 -8.97 -6.38 -24.64
CA ASP A 565 -8.92 -6.16 -26.09
C ASP A 565 -9.65 -4.88 -26.46
N PHE A 566 -9.14 -4.17 -27.46
CA PHE A 566 -9.67 -2.89 -27.94
C PHE A 566 -10.43 -3.14 -29.26
N THR A 567 -11.62 -3.71 -29.13
CA THR A 567 -12.29 -4.50 -30.18
C THR A 567 -12.70 -3.72 -31.43
N ASN A 568 -12.91 -2.40 -31.34
CA ASN A 568 -13.26 -1.54 -32.47
C ASN A 568 -12.10 -0.64 -32.92
N THR A 569 -10.90 -1.19 -33.06
CA THR A 569 -9.70 -0.45 -33.49
C THR A 569 -9.21 -0.87 -34.87
N GLU A 570 -8.30 -0.11 -35.48
CA GLU A 570 -7.76 -0.38 -36.83
C GLU A 570 -6.73 -1.53 -36.88
N GLY A 571 -6.69 -2.39 -35.85
CA GLY A 571 -5.78 -3.52 -35.75
C GLY A 571 -6.04 -4.34 -34.49
N ASN A 572 -5.30 -5.44 -34.29
CA ASN A 572 -5.48 -6.31 -33.12
C ASN A 572 -4.71 -5.76 -31.90
N HIS A 573 -5.25 -4.72 -31.26
CA HIS A 573 -4.65 -4.10 -30.08
C HIS A 573 -5.20 -4.69 -28.78
N ILE A 574 -4.31 -5.35 -28.01
CA ILE A 574 -4.60 -5.91 -26.67
C ILE A 574 -3.69 -5.27 -25.61
N THR A 575 -4.02 -5.43 -24.32
CA THR A 575 -3.15 -5.00 -23.22
C THR A 575 -1.83 -5.77 -23.19
N GLN A 576 -0.75 -5.07 -22.82
CA GLN A 576 0.63 -5.56 -22.88
C GLN A 576 1.38 -5.31 -21.57
N LEU A 577 2.43 -6.11 -21.31
CA LEU A 577 3.29 -6.07 -20.13
C LEU A 577 4.76 -5.82 -20.58
N ASP A 578 5.03 -4.64 -21.10
CA ASP A 578 6.39 -4.18 -21.43
C ASP A 578 6.99 -3.32 -20.29
N ASP A 579 8.13 -2.68 -20.53
CA ASP A 579 8.83 -1.83 -19.55
C ASP A 579 8.10 -0.50 -19.23
N GLN A 580 7.08 -0.13 -20.00
CA GLN A 580 6.20 1.02 -19.76
C GLN A 580 4.95 0.65 -18.96
N ALA A 581 4.64 -0.65 -18.80
CA ALA A 581 3.68 -1.10 -17.80
C ALA A 581 4.31 -0.98 -16.41
N THR A 582 3.59 -0.39 -15.46
CA THR A 582 4.00 -0.39 -14.04
C THR A 582 2.99 -1.14 -13.20
N MET A 583 3.48 -2.00 -12.31
CA MET A 583 2.63 -2.80 -11.44
C MET A 583 3.02 -2.62 -9.98
N MET A 584 2.05 -2.27 -9.15
CA MET A 584 2.22 -1.88 -7.74
C MET A 584 1.22 -2.64 -6.86
N VAL A 585 1.52 -2.76 -5.57
CA VAL A 585 0.64 -3.44 -4.61
C VAL A 585 0.26 -2.50 -3.47
N THR A 586 -1.04 -2.33 -3.22
CA THR A 586 -1.52 -1.53 -2.08
C THR A 586 -1.66 -2.43 -0.85
N ARG A 587 -0.94 -2.08 0.22
CA ARG A 587 -0.98 -2.74 1.52
C ARG A 587 -2.39 -2.64 2.11
N LEU A 588 -3.10 -3.77 2.21
CA LEU A 588 -4.38 -3.88 2.92
C LEU A 588 -4.39 -5.14 3.79
N GLY A 589 -4.86 -4.98 5.04
CA GLY A 589 -4.85 -6.02 6.07
C GLY A 589 -3.67 -5.89 7.05
N GLU A 590 -3.70 -6.69 8.12
CA GLU A 590 -2.62 -6.78 9.10
C GLU A 590 -1.46 -7.65 8.61
N SER A 591 -0.25 -7.40 9.13
CA SER A 591 0.94 -8.20 8.80
C SER A 591 1.02 -9.48 9.64
N ILE A 592 1.01 -10.62 8.95
CA ILE A 592 1.37 -11.92 9.52
C ILE A 592 2.89 -11.98 9.62
N LEU A 593 3.45 -12.43 10.75
CA LEU A 593 4.89 -12.64 10.86
C LEU A 593 5.31 -13.84 10.01
N GLY A 594 6.37 -13.68 9.23
CA GLY A 594 6.96 -14.77 8.45
C GLY A 594 7.52 -15.91 9.29
N ASP A 595 7.89 -16.98 8.60
CA ASP A 595 8.43 -18.20 9.20
C ASP A 595 9.92 -18.04 9.55
N TYR A 596 10.34 -18.59 10.69
CA TYR A 596 11.72 -18.55 11.20
C TYR A 596 12.71 -19.37 10.33
N THR A 597 12.19 -20.13 9.36
CA THR A 597 12.97 -20.84 8.33
C THR A 597 13.68 -19.92 7.35
N LEU A 598 13.23 -18.67 7.18
CA LEU A 598 13.91 -17.67 6.36
C LEU A 598 14.94 -16.90 7.22
N PRO A 599 16.14 -16.56 6.67
CA PRO A 599 17.17 -15.82 7.40
C PRO A 599 16.93 -14.30 7.41
N GLU A 600 15.68 -13.86 7.46
CA GLU A 600 15.29 -12.45 7.38
C GLU A 600 13.93 -12.20 8.06
N GLU A 601 13.71 -10.99 8.56
CA GLU A 601 12.37 -10.56 8.95
C GLU A 601 11.49 -10.32 7.72
N VAL A 602 10.32 -10.97 7.73
CA VAL A 602 9.32 -10.91 6.68
C VAL A 602 7.96 -10.58 7.31
N GLU A 603 7.35 -9.46 6.88
CA GLU A 603 5.91 -9.25 7.03
C GLU A 603 5.21 -9.84 5.80
N LEU A 604 4.29 -10.78 6.03
CA LEU A 604 3.46 -11.41 5.01
C LEU A 604 2.08 -10.75 4.98
N PHE A 605 1.61 -10.44 3.77
CA PHE A 605 0.28 -9.91 3.49
C PHE A 605 -0.44 -10.81 2.50
N GLU A 606 -1.71 -11.10 2.74
CA GLU A 606 -2.51 -11.94 1.83
C GLU A 606 -3.10 -11.12 0.67
N GLY A 607 -3.04 -11.69 -0.54
CA GLY A 607 -3.73 -11.16 -1.72
C GLY A 607 -5.26 -11.32 -1.70
N THR A 608 -5.83 -11.83 -0.61
CA THR A 608 -7.27 -11.74 -0.26
C THR A 608 -7.68 -10.30 0.03
N HIS A 609 -6.81 -9.54 0.72
CA HIS A 609 -7.04 -8.17 1.14
C HIS A 609 -6.29 -7.17 0.27
N SER A 610 -4.98 -7.38 0.07
CA SER A 610 -4.11 -6.47 -0.70
C SER A 610 -4.41 -6.51 -2.20
N SER A 611 -4.48 -5.34 -2.84
CA SER A 611 -4.82 -5.20 -4.27
C SER A 611 -3.60 -4.93 -5.13
N VAL A 612 -3.60 -5.55 -6.31
CA VAL A 612 -2.62 -5.31 -7.38
C VAL A 612 -3.19 -4.26 -8.32
N HIS A 613 -2.36 -3.27 -8.66
CA HIS A 613 -2.66 -2.18 -9.58
C HIS A 613 -1.70 -2.26 -10.77
N LEU A 614 -2.21 -2.17 -11.99
CA LEU A 614 -1.45 -2.17 -13.25
C LEU A 614 -1.80 -0.91 -14.03
N ASP A 615 -0.82 -0.03 -14.21
CA ASP A 615 -0.95 1.26 -14.91
C ASP A 615 -0.13 1.24 -16.21
N ARG A 616 -0.75 1.60 -17.34
CA ARG A 616 -0.10 1.66 -18.66
C ARG A 616 -0.80 2.65 -19.61
N LYS A 617 0.00 3.54 -20.22
CA LYS A 617 -0.46 4.46 -21.28
C LYS A 617 -0.56 3.78 -22.64
N TYR A 618 -1.53 4.23 -23.44
CA TYR A 618 -1.82 3.79 -24.79
C TYR A 618 -2.13 5.00 -25.70
N SER A 619 -1.82 4.86 -26.99
CA SER A 619 -2.19 5.79 -28.06
C SER A 619 -2.76 4.96 -29.21
N ILE A 620 -4.07 5.03 -29.43
CA ILE A 620 -4.83 4.06 -30.24
C ILE A 620 -5.94 4.74 -31.04
N THR A 621 -6.18 4.22 -32.24
CA THR A 621 -7.22 4.68 -33.17
C THR A 621 -8.46 3.78 -33.08
N PHE A 622 -9.60 4.35 -32.68
CA PHE A 622 -10.90 3.68 -32.60
C PHE A 622 -11.78 4.04 -33.81
N GLN A 623 -12.57 3.08 -34.26
CA GLN A 623 -13.52 3.21 -35.37
C GLN A 623 -14.88 3.69 -34.83
N CYS A 624 -15.38 4.79 -35.38
CA CYS A 624 -16.68 5.38 -35.09
C CYS A 624 -17.68 5.10 -36.23
N GLN A 625 -18.98 5.25 -35.97
CA GLN A 625 -20.03 5.17 -37.01
C GLN A 625 -20.87 6.45 -37.02
N PHE A 626 -20.41 7.46 -37.74
CA PHE A 626 -21.02 8.80 -37.72
C PHE A 626 -22.31 8.91 -38.58
N SER A 627 -23.33 9.53 -38.00
CA SER A 627 -24.63 9.79 -38.61
C SER A 627 -24.69 11.23 -39.13
N LEU A 628 -24.10 11.48 -40.31
CA LEU A 628 -23.98 12.82 -40.90
C LEU A 628 -25.28 13.35 -41.54
N LYS A 629 -26.45 12.78 -41.22
CA LYS A 629 -27.74 13.13 -41.84
C LYS A 629 -28.09 14.62 -41.67
N ARG A 630 -27.83 15.19 -40.48
CA ARG A 630 -28.08 16.60 -40.14
C ARG A 630 -26.91 17.54 -40.41
N PHE A 631 -25.82 17.08 -41.03
CA PHE A 631 -24.61 17.87 -41.21
C PHE A 631 -24.90 19.26 -41.85
N PRO A 632 -24.41 20.36 -41.28
CA PRO A 632 -23.39 20.46 -40.21
C PRO A 632 -23.93 20.54 -38.77
N PHE A 633 -25.25 20.42 -38.57
CA PHE A 633 -25.90 20.53 -37.26
C PHE A 633 -26.08 19.15 -36.61
N ASP A 634 -25.00 18.35 -36.67
CA ASP A 634 -24.96 16.97 -36.21
C ASP A 634 -24.24 16.81 -34.86
N GLU A 635 -24.85 15.98 -34.01
CA GLU A 635 -24.31 15.46 -32.75
C GLU A 635 -23.87 14.01 -33.03
N GLN A 636 -22.73 13.58 -32.52
CA GLN A 636 -22.15 12.25 -32.77
C GLN A 636 -21.83 11.53 -31.46
N GLU A 637 -22.05 10.21 -31.46
CA GLU A 637 -21.53 9.30 -30.43
C GLU A 637 -20.44 8.44 -31.05
N CYS A 638 -19.26 8.41 -30.44
CA CYS A 638 -18.27 7.35 -30.67
C CYS A 638 -18.06 6.57 -29.37
N SER A 639 -17.60 5.32 -29.46
CA SER A 639 -17.27 4.55 -28.27
C SER A 639 -15.94 3.82 -28.40
N MET A 640 -15.22 3.70 -27.29
CA MET A 640 -14.10 2.77 -27.14
C MET A 640 -14.67 1.48 -26.56
N VAL A 641 -14.56 0.35 -27.28
CA VAL A 641 -15.05 -0.95 -26.83
C VAL A 641 -13.89 -1.74 -26.22
N LEU A 642 -13.97 -1.99 -24.91
CA LEU A 642 -12.96 -2.69 -24.12
C LEU A 642 -13.51 -4.06 -23.71
N THR A 643 -12.91 -5.15 -24.20
CA THR A 643 -13.41 -6.53 -23.99
C THR A 643 -12.47 -7.33 -23.10
N MET A 644 -12.97 -7.93 -22.02
CA MET A 644 -12.18 -8.75 -21.09
C MET A 644 -11.91 -10.14 -21.67
N LEU A 645 -10.77 -10.35 -22.33
CA LEU A 645 -10.40 -11.63 -22.96
C LEU A 645 -9.89 -12.70 -21.97
N SER A 646 -9.46 -12.34 -20.76
CA SER A 646 -8.85 -13.32 -19.83
C SER A 646 -9.76 -14.49 -19.45
N ALA A 647 -11.07 -14.28 -19.39
CA ALA A 647 -12.07 -15.32 -19.13
C ALA A 647 -13.49 -14.82 -19.45
N SER A 648 -14.44 -15.75 -19.57
CA SER A 648 -15.87 -15.43 -19.68
C SER A 648 -16.39 -14.58 -18.50
N HIS A 649 -17.48 -13.85 -18.71
CA HIS A 649 -18.21 -13.06 -17.70
C HIS A 649 -18.58 -13.86 -16.44
N ARG A 650 -18.58 -15.21 -16.49
CA ARG A 650 -18.83 -16.08 -15.34
C ARG A 650 -17.66 -16.16 -14.35
N LEU A 651 -16.46 -15.77 -14.77
CA LEU A 651 -15.22 -15.88 -13.99
C LEU A 651 -14.55 -14.53 -13.76
N VAL A 652 -14.66 -13.57 -14.69
CA VAL A 652 -14.07 -12.23 -14.59
C VAL A 652 -15.02 -11.20 -15.20
N VAL A 653 -15.25 -10.09 -14.50
CA VAL A 653 -16.10 -8.97 -14.94
C VAL A 653 -15.44 -7.62 -14.65
N PHE A 654 -15.79 -6.59 -15.40
CA PHE A 654 -15.54 -5.21 -14.96
C PHE A 654 -16.46 -4.86 -13.77
N ASP A 655 -15.92 -4.20 -12.73
CA ASP A 655 -16.74 -3.74 -11.61
C ASP A 655 -17.45 -2.43 -11.94
N GLU A 656 -18.75 -2.51 -12.23
CA GLU A 656 -19.61 -1.37 -12.59
C GLU A 656 -19.67 -0.26 -11.51
N LYS A 657 -19.33 -0.56 -10.25
CA LYS A 657 -19.45 0.39 -9.13
C LYS A 657 -18.18 1.20 -8.88
N THR A 658 -17.02 0.66 -9.24
CA THR A 658 -15.71 1.29 -9.00
C THR A 658 -14.99 1.69 -10.29
N SER A 659 -15.36 1.09 -11.43
CA SER A 659 -14.79 1.42 -12.73
C SER A 659 -15.36 2.75 -13.25
N ASN A 660 -14.49 3.63 -13.73
CA ASN A 660 -14.84 4.99 -14.11
C ASN A 660 -14.02 5.45 -15.32
N VAL A 661 -14.45 6.60 -15.89
CA VAL A 661 -13.74 7.30 -16.96
C VAL A 661 -13.60 8.75 -16.55
N THR A 662 -12.41 9.31 -16.69
CA THR A 662 -12.18 10.74 -16.51
C THR A 662 -11.45 11.31 -17.73
N PHE A 663 -11.74 12.58 -18.04
CA PHE A 663 -11.14 13.31 -19.14
C PHE A 663 -10.38 14.51 -18.57
N ILE A 664 -9.11 14.63 -18.93
CA ILE A 664 -8.18 15.65 -18.41
C ILE A 664 -7.74 16.62 -19.53
N GLY A 665 -7.92 16.24 -20.79
CA GLY A 665 -7.61 17.06 -21.96
C GLY A 665 -8.57 18.23 -22.19
N ASN A 666 -8.26 19.06 -23.19
CA ASN A 666 -9.18 20.11 -23.64
C ASN A 666 -10.38 19.50 -24.39
N GLY A 667 -11.60 19.89 -24.01
CA GLY A 667 -12.83 19.46 -24.67
C GLY A 667 -13.10 20.16 -26.01
N GLU A 668 -12.45 21.29 -26.29
CA GLU A 668 -12.54 21.97 -27.58
C GLU A 668 -11.57 21.34 -28.59
N LEU A 669 -12.12 20.61 -29.56
CA LEU A 669 -11.43 20.03 -30.71
C LEU A 669 -11.57 20.97 -31.93
N VAL A 670 -10.89 20.67 -33.04
CA VAL A 670 -10.90 21.52 -34.24
C VAL A 670 -12.29 21.58 -34.92
N GLU A 671 -13.00 20.43 -34.99
CA GLU A 671 -14.33 20.35 -35.62
C GLU A 671 -15.49 20.16 -34.62
N TYR A 672 -15.19 19.87 -33.35
CA TYR A 672 -16.16 19.35 -32.37
C TYR A 672 -15.89 19.89 -30.96
N THR A 673 -16.88 19.79 -30.08
CA THR A 673 -16.71 19.88 -28.61
C THR A 673 -17.10 18.56 -27.95
N VAL A 674 -16.28 18.09 -27.00
CA VAL A 674 -16.58 16.91 -26.19
C VAL A 674 -17.56 17.30 -25.07
N THR A 675 -18.81 16.86 -25.19
CA THR A 675 -19.91 17.34 -24.32
C THR A 675 -20.09 16.48 -23.07
N LYS A 676 -19.92 15.16 -23.18
CA LYS A 676 -19.91 14.22 -22.03
C LYS A 676 -19.18 12.93 -22.40
N MET A 677 -18.60 12.27 -21.39
CA MET A 677 -18.11 10.89 -21.49
C MET A 677 -18.77 10.03 -20.41
N MET A 678 -19.21 8.81 -20.76
CA MET A 678 -19.82 7.89 -19.80
C MET A 678 -19.40 6.43 -20.07
N PRO A 679 -18.95 5.66 -19.07
CA PRO A 679 -18.84 4.21 -19.19
C PRO A 679 -20.24 3.57 -19.19
N THR A 680 -20.41 2.54 -20.01
CA THR A 680 -21.57 1.65 -20.00
C THR A 680 -21.07 0.21 -20.11
N PHE A 681 -21.59 -0.68 -19.27
CA PHE A 681 -21.13 -2.07 -19.18
C PHE A 681 -22.13 -3.01 -19.87
N SER A 682 -21.62 -4.07 -20.49
CA SER A 682 -22.45 -5.08 -21.15
C SER A 682 -21.87 -6.48 -20.99
N THR A 683 -22.75 -7.44 -20.73
CA THR A 683 -22.47 -8.87 -20.55
C THR A 683 -23.30 -9.73 -21.50
N GLN A 684 -23.76 -9.14 -22.62
CA GLN A 684 -24.60 -9.81 -23.62
C GLN A 684 -23.87 -10.89 -24.45
N GLY A 685 -22.55 -10.99 -24.34
CA GLY A 685 -21.73 -12.04 -24.96
C GLY A 685 -20.98 -12.89 -23.93
N ASP A 686 -20.16 -13.83 -24.39
CA ASP A 686 -19.40 -14.72 -23.50
C ASP A 686 -18.43 -13.97 -22.58
N PHE A 687 -17.94 -12.80 -23.00
CA PHE A 687 -17.01 -11.94 -22.27
C PHE A 687 -17.70 -10.69 -21.69
N SER A 688 -17.13 -10.12 -20.63
CA SER A 688 -17.53 -8.82 -20.09
C SER A 688 -16.97 -7.69 -20.98
N THR A 689 -17.78 -6.69 -21.28
CA THR A 689 -17.42 -5.55 -22.14
C THR A 689 -17.73 -4.21 -21.46
N MET A 690 -16.87 -3.23 -21.68
CA MET A 690 -16.97 -1.86 -21.19
C MET A 690 -16.92 -0.92 -22.39
N HIS A 691 -18.01 -0.20 -22.65
CA HIS A 691 -18.13 0.79 -23.70
C HIS A 691 -17.96 2.19 -23.10
N VAL A 692 -16.83 2.84 -23.38
CA VAL A 692 -16.62 4.26 -23.04
C VAL A 692 -17.23 5.10 -24.14
N ARG A 693 -18.41 5.68 -23.90
CA ARG A 693 -19.11 6.53 -24.87
C ARG A 693 -18.64 7.97 -24.76
N VAL A 694 -18.25 8.55 -25.89
CA VAL A 694 -17.80 9.94 -26.05
C VAL A 694 -18.81 10.66 -26.95
N TYR A 695 -19.44 11.71 -26.41
CA TYR A 695 -20.43 12.52 -27.11
C TYR A 695 -19.79 13.80 -27.64
N LEU A 696 -20.03 14.09 -28.91
CA LEU A 696 -19.32 15.09 -29.72
C LEU A 696 -20.32 16.00 -30.46
N ASP A 697 -20.36 17.29 -30.14
CA ASP A 697 -21.21 18.26 -30.82
C ASP A 697 -20.40 19.05 -31.87
N ARG A 698 -20.89 19.20 -33.11
CA ARG A 698 -20.10 19.85 -34.18
C ARG A 698 -20.08 21.39 -34.09
N LEU A 699 -18.89 21.97 -34.27
CA LEU A 699 -18.65 23.40 -34.44
C LEU A 699 -19.03 23.87 -35.86
N TRP A 700 -20.34 24.01 -36.12
CA TRP A 700 -20.91 24.33 -37.44
C TRP A 700 -20.52 25.69 -38.05
N GLY A 701 -19.96 26.62 -37.26
CA GLY A 701 -19.72 28.02 -37.67
C GLY A 701 -18.83 28.18 -38.91
N HIS A 702 -17.78 27.37 -39.03
CA HIS A 702 -16.89 27.36 -40.22
C HIS A 702 -17.65 27.01 -41.50
N ILE A 703 -18.58 26.05 -41.43
CA ILE A 703 -19.36 25.57 -42.57
C ILE A 703 -20.47 26.56 -42.94
N LEU A 704 -21.05 27.27 -41.97
CA LEU A 704 -21.95 28.39 -42.25
C LEU A 704 -21.25 29.48 -43.09
N LEU A 705 -20.06 29.90 -42.64
CA LEU A 705 -19.32 31.00 -43.27
C LEU A 705 -18.78 30.62 -44.66
N ASN A 706 -18.27 29.40 -44.85
CA ASN A 706 -17.61 29.00 -46.09
C ASN A 706 -18.51 28.26 -47.11
N VAL A 707 -19.72 27.82 -46.73
CA VAL A 707 -20.65 27.13 -47.65
C VAL A 707 -21.98 27.88 -47.80
N TYR A 708 -22.65 28.18 -46.68
CA TYR A 708 -24.01 28.76 -46.72
C TYR A 708 -23.99 30.24 -47.12
N VAL A 709 -23.08 31.05 -46.59
CA VAL A 709 -22.98 32.48 -46.96
C VAL A 709 -22.62 32.66 -48.44
N PRO A 710 -21.60 31.98 -49.03
CA PRO A 710 -21.32 32.08 -50.46
C PRO A 710 -22.46 31.59 -51.35
N SER A 711 -23.11 30.47 -51.02
CA SER A 711 -24.26 29.98 -51.81
C SER A 711 -25.48 30.91 -51.75
N MET A 712 -25.75 31.55 -50.60
CA MET A 712 -26.77 32.61 -50.50
C MET A 712 -26.44 33.84 -51.34
N LEU A 713 -25.18 34.29 -51.33
CA LEU A 713 -24.74 35.42 -52.16
C LEU A 713 -24.85 35.09 -53.66
N LEU A 714 -24.48 33.88 -54.06
CA LEU A 714 -24.62 33.41 -55.44
C LEU A 714 -26.09 33.32 -55.88
N LEU A 715 -26.99 32.81 -55.02
CA LEU A 715 -28.44 32.85 -55.27
C LEU A 715 -28.98 34.27 -55.40
N PHE A 716 -28.54 35.20 -54.54
CA PHE A 716 -28.97 36.60 -54.60
C PHE A 716 -28.51 37.28 -55.90
N ILE A 717 -27.24 37.10 -56.31
CA ILE A 717 -26.74 37.61 -57.58
C ILE A 717 -27.50 36.96 -58.75
N SER A 718 -27.79 35.66 -58.68
CA SER A 718 -28.61 34.98 -59.69
C SER A 718 -30.00 35.60 -59.80
N TYR A 719 -30.66 35.93 -58.68
CA TYR A 719 -31.96 36.62 -58.70
C TYR A 719 -31.87 38.03 -59.32
N LEU A 720 -30.80 38.79 -59.05
CA LEU A 720 -30.59 40.12 -59.63
C LEU A 720 -30.47 40.13 -61.17
N THR A 721 -30.06 39.04 -61.81
CA THR A 721 -30.03 38.93 -63.29
C THR A 721 -31.42 39.13 -63.94
N LEU A 722 -32.51 38.89 -63.21
CA LEU A 722 -33.89 39.15 -63.64
C LEU A 722 -34.24 40.64 -63.67
N TYR A 723 -33.40 41.51 -63.10
CA TYR A 723 -33.54 42.97 -63.11
C TYR A 723 -32.68 43.68 -64.17
N PHE A 724 -31.76 42.96 -64.83
CA PHE A 724 -30.99 43.49 -65.95
C PHE A 724 -31.91 43.80 -67.15
N LYS A 725 -31.52 44.80 -67.96
CA LYS A 725 -32.25 45.16 -69.20
C LYS A 725 -32.39 43.93 -70.10
N THR A 726 -33.62 43.64 -70.52
CA THR A 726 -33.95 42.37 -71.20
C THR A 726 -33.23 42.22 -72.55
N SER A 727 -32.98 43.34 -73.24
CA SER A 727 -32.20 43.44 -74.48
C SER A 727 -30.72 43.03 -74.38
N LEU A 728 -30.20 42.74 -73.18
CA LEU A 728 -28.82 42.30 -72.96
C LEU A 728 -28.76 40.80 -72.59
N PHE A 729 -29.42 39.94 -73.39
CA PHE A 729 -29.45 38.50 -73.17
C PHE A 729 -28.06 37.85 -73.00
N PRO A 730 -27.02 38.15 -73.82
CA PRO A 730 -25.70 37.53 -73.65
C PRO A 730 -25.07 37.76 -72.27
N VAL A 731 -25.31 38.93 -71.66
CA VAL A 731 -24.81 39.25 -70.31
C VAL A 731 -25.59 38.49 -69.24
N ARG A 732 -26.91 38.39 -69.39
CA ARG A 732 -27.82 37.70 -68.45
C ARG A 732 -27.54 36.19 -68.42
N ILE A 733 -27.47 35.56 -69.60
CA ILE A 733 -27.25 34.11 -69.70
C ILE A 733 -25.84 33.71 -69.26
N LEU A 734 -24.81 34.51 -69.58
CA LEU A 734 -23.44 34.27 -69.14
C LEU A 734 -23.31 34.36 -67.62
N ALA A 735 -23.91 35.36 -66.98
CA ALA A 735 -23.92 35.49 -65.52
C ALA A 735 -24.61 34.29 -64.85
N ALA A 736 -25.78 33.86 -65.34
CA ALA A 736 -26.50 32.72 -64.77
C ALA A 736 -25.73 31.39 -64.96
N LEU A 737 -25.08 31.20 -66.12
CA LEU A 737 -24.27 30.00 -66.39
C LEU A 737 -22.98 29.95 -65.57
N THR A 738 -22.29 31.08 -65.33
CA THR A 738 -21.11 31.09 -64.45
C THR A 738 -21.49 30.83 -62.99
N ILE A 739 -22.62 31.37 -62.51
CA ILE A 739 -23.14 31.06 -61.18
C ILE A 739 -23.50 29.57 -61.05
N LEU A 740 -24.13 28.98 -62.06
CA LEU A 740 -24.42 27.53 -62.09
C LEU A 740 -23.14 26.70 -61.97
N LEU A 741 -22.09 27.05 -62.72
CA LEU A 741 -20.79 26.38 -62.66
C LEU A 741 -20.17 26.48 -61.26
N VAL A 742 -20.15 27.69 -60.65
CA VAL A 742 -19.59 27.89 -59.31
C VAL A 742 -20.39 27.10 -58.26
N MET A 743 -21.71 27.10 -58.32
CA MET A 743 -22.57 26.30 -57.43
C MET A 743 -22.30 24.78 -57.55
N CYS A 744 -22.11 24.27 -58.78
CA CYS A 744 -21.71 22.88 -59.00
C CYS A 744 -20.31 22.57 -58.44
N THR A 745 -19.35 23.49 -58.56
CA THR A 745 -18.02 23.30 -57.95
C THR A 745 -18.07 23.29 -56.42
N LEU A 746 -18.90 24.15 -55.80
CA LEU A 746 -19.10 24.18 -54.34
C LEU A 746 -19.72 22.86 -53.84
N PHE A 747 -20.71 22.32 -54.55
CA PHE A 747 -21.27 21.00 -54.26
C PHE A 747 -20.21 19.89 -54.33
N SER A 748 -19.40 19.86 -55.39
CA SER A 748 -18.30 18.89 -55.51
C SER A 748 -17.24 19.03 -54.41
N GLN A 749 -16.93 20.26 -53.99
CA GLN A 749 -15.97 20.54 -52.92
C GLN A 749 -16.49 20.00 -51.58
N VAL A 750 -17.71 20.38 -51.17
CA VAL A 750 -18.33 19.94 -49.90
C VAL A 750 -18.50 18.42 -49.87
N SER A 751 -18.90 17.81 -51.00
CA SER A 751 -19.01 16.35 -51.13
C SER A 751 -17.67 15.64 -50.93
N SER A 752 -16.55 16.26 -51.35
CA SER A 752 -15.19 15.70 -51.21
C SER A 752 -14.57 15.84 -49.82
N MET A 753 -15.03 16.82 -49.01
CA MET A 753 -14.55 17.04 -47.64
C MET A 753 -15.12 16.03 -46.63
N LEU A 754 -16.18 15.31 -47.00
CA LEU A 754 -16.93 14.41 -46.14
C LEU A 754 -16.79 12.95 -46.60
N PRO A 755 -17.07 11.95 -45.74
CA PRO A 755 -17.12 10.57 -46.17
C PRO A 755 -18.26 10.37 -47.17
N LYS A 756 -18.04 9.44 -48.11
CA LYS A 756 -19.05 9.05 -49.10
C LYS A 756 -20.13 8.20 -48.42
N SER A 757 -21.35 8.71 -48.36
CA SER A 757 -22.53 8.03 -47.80
C SER A 757 -23.54 7.69 -48.88
N SER A 758 -24.31 6.63 -48.67
CA SER A 758 -25.47 6.28 -49.51
C SER A 758 -26.73 7.08 -49.17
N TYR A 759 -26.79 7.66 -47.97
CA TYR A 759 -27.84 8.59 -47.55
C TYR A 759 -27.49 10.03 -47.92
N VAL A 760 -28.52 10.81 -48.25
CA VAL A 760 -28.46 12.25 -48.52
C VAL A 760 -28.25 13.01 -47.20
N LYS A 761 -27.36 14.00 -47.19
CA LYS A 761 -27.09 14.89 -46.04
C LYS A 761 -27.88 16.19 -46.20
N LEU A 762 -28.18 16.87 -45.10
CA LEU A 762 -28.93 18.13 -45.11
C LEU A 762 -28.27 19.20 -46.02
N VAL A 763 -26.93 19.33 -45.98
CA VAL A 763 -26.17 20.22 -46.88
C VAL A 763 -26.25 19.83 -48.37
N ASP A 764 -26.44 18.54 -48.69
CA ASP A 764 -26.60 18.10 -50.09
C ASP A 764 -27.94 18.60 -50.64
N VAL A 765 -29.02 18.50 -49.83
CA VAL A 765 -30.34 19.04 -50.17
C VAL A 765 -30.25 20.56 -50.39
N TRP A 766 -29.51 21.27 -49.54
CA TRP A 766 -29.30 22.71 -49.71
C TRP A 766 -28.71 23.05 -51.09
N LEU A 767 -27.53 22.50 -51.39
CA LEU A 767 -26.79 22.85 -52.59
C LEU A 767 -27.48 22.37 -53.88
N LEU A 768 -28.13 21.20 -53.87
CA LEU A 768 -28.92 20.71 -55.00
C LEU A 768 -30.14 21.61 -55.27
N CYS A 769 -30.88 22.04 -54.23
CA CYS A 769 -31.97 23.00 -54.40
C CYS A 769 -31.48 24.36 -54.93
N CYS A 770 -30.33 24.85 -54.45
CA CYS A 770 -29.72 26.06 -55.02
C CYS A 770 -29.42 25.91 -56.52
N ILE A 771 -28.82 24.79 -56.94
CA ILE A 771 -28.52 24.48 -58.35
C ILE A 771 -29.82 24.45 -59.19
N CYS A 772 -30.88 23.81 -58.70
CA CYS A 772 -32.18 23.78 -59.37
C CYS A 772 -32.82 25.18 -59.52
N ILE A 773 -32.67 26.08 -58.54
CA ILE A 773 -33.18 27.45 -58.61
C ILE A 773 -32.39 28.28 -59.65
N VAL A 774 -31.07 28.11 -59.75
CA VAL A 774 -30.26 28.76 -60.81
C VAL A 774 -30.66 28.23 -62.20
N LEU A 775 -30.91 26.92 -62.34
CA LEU A 775 -31.42 26.34 -63.57
C LEU A 775 -32.80 26.89 -63.97
N LEU A 776 -33.71 27.10 -63.00
CA LEU A 776 -35.01 27.73 -63.24
C LEU A 776 -34.86 29.18 -63.74
N ILE A 777 -33.91 29.95 -63.19
CA ILE A 777 -33.58 31.31 -63.65
C ILE A 777 -33.04 31.29 -65.08
N ILE A 778 -32.19 30.33 -65.43
CA ILE A 778 -31.71 30.11 -66.81
C ILE A 778 -32.87 29.84 -67.77
N ILE A 779 -33.81 28.95 -67.38
CA ILE A 779 -35.01 28.66 -68.18
C ILE A 779 -35.82 29.95 -68.40
N PHE A 780 -36.10 30.73 -67.34
CA PHE A 780 -36.80 32.02 -67.48
C PHE A 780 -36.06 33.01 -68.40
N HIS A 781 -34.72 33.08 -68.36
CA HIS A 781 -33.97 33.91 -69.32
C HIS A 781 -34.22 33.51 -70.77
N THR A 782 -34.19 32.21 -71.08
CA THR A 782 -34.40 31.72 -72.46
C THR A 782 -35.84 31.94 -72.96
N ILE A 783 -36.84 31.77 -72.10
CA ILE A 783 -38.26 32.02 -72.45
C ILE A 783 -38.51 33.52 -72.67
N ILE A 784 -37.96 34.38 -71.80
CA ILE A 784 -38.07 35.84 -71.95
C ILE A 784 -37.40 36.30 -73.25
N ASP A 785 -36.24 35.76 -73.61
CA ASP A 785 -35.53 36.15 -74.85
C ASP A 785 -36.30 35.73 -76.11
N ARG A 786 -36.81 34.49 -76.17
CA ARG A 786 -37.62 34.00 -77.30
C ARG A 786 -38.88 34.80 -77.55
N LEU A 787 -39.62 35.17 -76.49
CA LEU A 787 -40.83 35.98 -76.64
C LEU A 787 -40.50 37.44 -76.99
N GLN A 788 -39.31 37.94 -76.64
CA GLN A 788 -38.82 39.23 -77.12
C GLN A 788 -38.44 39.19 -78.62
N GLU A 789 -37.92 38.06 -79.12
CA GLU A 789 -37.66 37.83 -80.55
C GLU A 789 -38.98 37.82 -81.36
N GLU A 790 -40.00 37.14 -80.85
CA GLU A 790 -41.34 37.09 -81.48
C GLU A 790 -42.03 38.46 -81.53
N ASP A 791 -42.08 39.20 -80.42
CA ASP A 791 -42.69 40.54 -80.30
C ASP A 791 -41.96 41.59 -81.19
N ASN A 792 -40.63 41.53 -81.26
CA ASN A 792 -39.86 42.30 -82.24
C ASN A 792 -40.23 41.90 -83.68
N SER A 793 -40.41 40.60 -83.97
CA SER A 793 -40.81 40.13 -85.30
C SER A 793 -42.21 40.63 -85.69
N GLU A 794 -43.16 40.67 -84.77
CA GLU A 794 -44.53 41.18 -84.99
C GLU A 794 -44.51 42.69 -85.18
N THR A 795 -43.75 43.41 -84.38
CA THR A 795 -43.53 44.86 -84.53
C THR A 795 -42.91 45.19 -85.89
N ILE A 796 -41.91 44.43 -86.35
CA ILE A 796 -41.30 44.59 -87.67
C ILE A 796 -42.30 44.24 -88.80
N LYS A 797 -43.05 43.13 -88.69
CA LYS A 797 -44.11 42.76 -89.65
C LYS A 797 -45.17 43.86 -89.76
N ASN A 798 -45.63 44.41 -88.63
CA ASN A 798 -46.65 45.47 -88.59
C ASN A 798 -46.11 46.82 -89.13
N SER A 799 -44.83 47.13 -88.92
CA SER A 799 -44.16 48.28 -89.54
C SER A 799 -44.04 48.12 -91.06
N LEU A 800 -43.59 46.96 -91.54
CA LEU A 800 -43.56 46.62 -92.96
C LEU A 800 -44.96 46.66 -93.60
N LYS A 801 -45.99 46.18 -92.90
CA LYS A 801 -47.39 46.23 -93.36
C LYS A 801 -47.93 47.66 -93.48
N LYS A 802 -47.45 48.60 -92.65
CA LYS A 802 -47.70 50.04 -92.81
C LYS A 802 -46.93 50.68 -93.98
N MET A 803 -45.77 50.14 -94.34
CA MET A 803 -44.94 50.62 -95.46
C MET A 803 -45.44 50.10 -96.82
N LEU A 804 -45.91 48.86 -96.89
CA LEU A 804 -46.39 48.19 -98.12
C LEU A 804 -47.87 48.47 -98.45
N GLY A 805 -48.65 49.02 -97.52
CA GLY A 805 -50.09 49.23 -97.68
C GLY A 805 -50.51 50.48 -98.46
N LYS A 806 -49.64 51.06 -99.31
CA LYS A 806 -49.87 52.37 -99.93
C LYS A 806 -49.24 52.50 -101.32
N ASP A 807 -49.92 51.96 -102.34
CA ASP A 807 -50.16 52.55 -103.67
C ASP A 807 -50.90 51.56 -104.59
N ILE A 808 -51.33 52.04 -105.78
CA ILE A 808 -52.04 51.30 -106.86
C ILE A 808 -53.49 50.92 -106.50
N ILE A 809 -54.53 51.72 -106.81
CA ILE A 809 -55.05 52.27 -108.09
C ILE A 809 -56.10 51.36 -108.75
N SER A 810 -57.32 51.88 -108.67
CA SER A 810 -58.58 51.62 -109.39
C SER A 810 -58.53 51.52 -110.92
N THR A 811 -59.57 50.89 -111.51
CA THR A 811 -60.58 51.58 -112.37
C THR A 811 -61.86 50.74 -112.62
N GLU A 812 -63.02 51.39 -112.41
CA GLU A 812 -64.25 51.49 -113.26
C GLU A 812 -64.98 50.25 -113.80
N GLY A 813 -66.32 50.18 -113.89
CA GLY A 813 -67.44 51.11 -113.59
C GLY A 813 -68.82 50.40 -113.85
N ILE A 814 -70.00 50.98 -114.12
CA ILE A 814 -70.52 52.36 -114.26
C ILE A 814 -72.06 52.34 -113.98
N GLY A 815 -72.60 53.31 -113.19
CA GLY A 815 -74.04 53.69 -113.13
C GLY A 815 -74.99 52.77 -112.33
N SER A 816 -76.12 53.25 -111.76
CA SER A 816 -76.69 54.60 -111.52
C SER A 816 -77.65 54.50 -110.27
N THR A 817 -78.27 55.53 -109.67
CA THR A 817 -78.63 56.92 -110.05
C THR A 817 -78.77 57.81 -108.78
N GLU A 818 -78.49 59.12 -108.90
CA GLU A 818 -79.00 60.33 -108.17
C GLU A 818 -79.74 60.22 -106.81
N GLN A 819 -79.64 61.15 -105.83
CA GLN A 819 -78.94 62.44 -105.58
C GLN A 819 -78.85 62.59 -104.01
N THR A 820 -78.54 63.68 -103.27
CA THR A 820 -78.42 65.16 -103.47
C THR A 820 -77.50 65.80 -102.38
N GLU A 821 -77.17 67.09 -102.56
CA GLU A 821 -76.89 68.15 -101.56
C GLU A 821 -75.94 68.00 -100.34
N GLN A 822 -74.81 68.73 -100.48
CA GLN A 822 -73.97 69.46 -99.50
C GLN A 822 -74.53 69.74 -98.08
N SER A 823 -73.65 69.71 -97.06
CA SER A 823 -73.06 70.94 -96.46
C SER A 823 -72.07 70.68 -95.30
N ASN A 824 -71.12 71.61 -95.09
CA ASN A 824 -70.12 71.58 -94.02
C ASN A 824 -70.68 71.96 -92.63
N ARG A 825 -70.17 71.35 -91.55
CA ARG A 825 -69.66 72.09 -90.38
C ARG A 825 -68.89 71.24 -89.36
N ASN A 826 -67.77 71.78 -88.88
CA ASN A 826 -67.10 71.33 -87.66
C ASN A 826 -67.89 71.79 -86.41
N ARG A 827 -68.01 70.95 -85.39
CA ARG A 827 -67.57 71.26 -84.01
C ARG A 827 -67.71 70.11 -83.01
N ASP A 828 -66.60 69.86 -82.31
CA ASP A 828 -66.45 69.66 -80.87
C ASP A 828 -67.51 68.84 -80.10
N ARG A 829 -67.16 67.59 -79.77
CA ARG A 829 -67.47 66.96 -78.47
C ARG A 829 -66.25 66.18 -77.97
N LEU A 830 -65.91 66.31 -76.69
CA LEU A 830 -64.94 65.46 -76.02
C LEU A 830 -65.58 64.12 -75.61
N PRO A 831 -64.84 63.01 -75.75
CA PRO A 831 -64.73 61.94 -74.76
C PRO A 831 -63.44 62.19 -73.94
N SER A 832 -63.51 62.43 -72.62
CA SER A 832 -63.66 61.43 -71.55
C SER A 832 -62.50 60.43 -71.46
N LEU A 833 -61.63 60.65 -70.47
CA LEU A 833 -60.55 59.73 -70.08
C LEU A 833 -61.10 58.38 -69.59
N ASN A 834 -60.55 57.28 -70.09
CA ASN A 834 -60.10 56.09 -69.33
C ASN A 834 -60.05 54.82 -70.24
N GLU A 835 -59.09 54.76 -71.17
CA GLU A 835 -58.56 53.47 -71.59
C GLU A 835 -57.47 53.06 -70.59
N ALA A 836 -57.68 51.94 -69.89
CA ALA A 836 -56.68 51.38 -69.01
C ALA A 836 -55.61 50.68 -69.86
N GLU A 837 -54.41 51.24 -69.92
CA GLU A 837 -53.29 50.74 -70.74
C GLU A 837 -52.94 49.30 -70.37
N SER A 838 -53.38 48.35 -71.20
CA SER A 838 -53.17 46.92 -70.98
C SER A 838 -51.70 46.58 -71.21
N TRP A 839 -51.02 46.13 -70.16
CA TRP A 839 -49.59 45.86 -70.17
C TRP A 839 -49.25 44.82 -71.26
N PRO A 840 -48.22 45.03 -72.09
CA PRO A 840 -47.84 44.05 -73.11
C PRO A 840 -47.45 42.72 -72.45
N PRO A 841 -47.77 41.56 -73.07
CA PRO A 841 -47.66 40.24 -72.46
C PRO A 841 -46.22 39.94 -71.98
N PHE A 842 -45.23 40.49 -72.68
CA PHE A 842 -43.82 40.46 -72.30
C PHE A 842 -43.52 40.99 -70.89
N GLN A 843 -44.11 42.14 -70.48
CA GLN A 843 -43.84 42.70 -69.16
C GLN A 843 -44.53 41.91 -68.04
N ILE A 844 -45.71 41.34 -68.32
CA ILE A 844 -46.41 40.42 -67.40
C ILE A 844 -45.55 39.17 -67.14
N LEU A 845 -44.90 38.63 -68.18
CA LEU A 845 -43.97 37.51 -68.03
C LEU A 845 -42.74 37.87 -67.18
N VAL A 846 -42.13 39.03 -67.41
CA VAL A 846 -40.98 39.49 -66.60
C VAL A 846 -41.38 39.68 -65.13
N PHE A 847 -42.60 40.14 -64.85
CA PHE A 847 -43.14 40.25 -63.50
C PHE A 847 -43.39 38.87 -62.86
N THR A 848 -44.02 37.93 -63.57
CA THR A 848 -44.26 36.56 -63.05
C THR A 848 -42.98 35.78 -62.83
N ALA A 849 -41.95 35.91 -63.69
CA ALA A 849 -40.64 35.31 -63.47
C ALA A 849 -39.97 35.83 -62.18
N ARG A 850 -40.02 37.14 -61.91
CA ARG A 850 -39.51 37.71 -60.65
C ARG A 850 -40.30 37.20 -59.44
N PHE A 851 -41.63 37.21 -59.51
CA PHE A 851 -42.49 36.77 -58.41
C PHE A 851 -42.34 35.27 -58.09
N THR A 852 -42.29 34.40 -59.10
CA THR A 852 -42.14 32.95 -58.90
C THR A 852 -40.76 32.58 -58.36
N VAL A 853 -39.68 33.21 -58.82
CA VAL A 853 -38.33 32.98 -58.27
C VAL A 853 -38.21 33.54 -56.84
N ALA A 854 -38.78 34.72 -56.56
CA ALA A 854 -38.76 35.29 -55.20
C ALA A 854 -39.56 34.44 -54.19
N THR A 855 -40.74 33.96 -54.57
CA THR A 855 -41.59 33.12 -53.71
C THR A 855 -40.99 31.74 -53.49
N THR A 856 -40.44 31.09 -54.52
CA THR A 856 -39.74 29.80 -54.35
C THR A 856 -38.49 29.92 -53.48
N LEU A 857 -37.68 30.98 -53.65
CA LEU A 857 -36.54 31.27 -52.75
C LEU A 857 -36.97 31.45 -51.29
N ALA A 858 -38.05 32.19 -51.04
CA ALA A 858 -38.57 32.45 -49.69
C ALA A 858 -39.12 31.17 -49.03
N ILE A 859 -39.96 30.42 -49.74
CA ILE A 859 -40.54 29.15 -49.26
C ILE A 859 -39.43 28.14 -48.97
N PHE A 860 -38.45 27.99 -49.88
CA PHE A 860 -37.31 27.10 -49.69
C PHE A 860 -36.48 27.47 -48.46
N ASN A 861 -36.14 28.75 -48.26
CA ASN A 861 -35.39 29.18 -47.09
C ASN A 861 -36.16 28.91 -45.78
N ILE A 862 -37.46 29.23 -45.73
CA ILE A 862 -38.28 29.01 -44.53
C ILE A 862 -38.37 27.51 -44.21
N ALA A 863 -38.67 26.67 -45.22
CA ALA A 863 -38.74 25.21 -45.04
C ALA A 863 -37.39 24.58 -44.66
N TYR A 864 -36.29 25.06 -45.24
CA TYR A 864 -34.96 24.55 -44.93
C TYR A 864 -34.51 24.94 -43.52
N TRP A 865 -34.55 26.23 -43.18
CA TRP A 865 -34.05 26.71 -41.90
C TRP A 865 -34.93 26.27 -40.73
N THR A 866 -36.24 26.08 -40.93
CA THR A 866 -37.07 25.42 -39.90
C THR A 866 -36.63 23.98 -39.67
N VAL A 867 -36.43 23.16 -40.71
CA VAL A 867 -35.93 21.77 -40.55
C VAL A 867 -34.50 21.69 -39.99
N ALA A 868 -33.64 22.66 -40.33
CA ALA A 868 -32.24 22.70 -39.88
C ALA A 868 -32.08 23.15 -38.42
N ILE A 869 -32.94 24.05 -37.94
CA ILE A 869 -32.89 24.62 -36.57
C ILE A 869 -33.80 23.83 -35.60
N TYR A 870 -34.88 23.22 -36.09
CA TYR A 870 -35.79 22.43 -35.26
C TYR A 870 -35.13 21.14 -34.75
N ARG A 871 -34.58 21.23 -33.54
CA ARG A 871 -34.24 20.08 -32.72
C ARG A 871 -35.53 19.51 -32.13
N PRO A 872 -36.02 18.32 -32.56
CA PRO A 872 -36.81 17.50 -31.65
C PRO A 872 -35.89 17.12 -30.49
N GLU A 873 -36.31 17.41 -29.26
CA GLU A 873 -35.59 16.98 -28.07
C GLU A 873 -35.50 15.46 -28.05
N PHE A 874 -34.31 14.91 -27.89
CA PHE A 874 -34.16 13.49 -27.55
C PHE A 874 -34.64 13.33 -26.10
N SER A 875 -35.84 12.76 -25.94
CA SER A 875 -36.30 12.26 -24.65
C SER A 875 -35.30 11.23 -24.12
N ALA A 876 -34.90 11.41 -22.86
CA ALA A 876 -34.01 10.49 -22.14
C ALA A 876 -34.64 9.11 -21.89
#